data_AF-A0A955P125-F1
#
_entry.id   AF-A0A955P125-F1
#
_cell.length_a   1.000
_cell.length_b   1.000
_cell.length_c   1.000
_cell.angle_alpha   90.00
_cell.angle_beta   90.00
_cell.angle_gamma   90.00
#
_symmetry.space_group_name_H-M   'P 1'
#
loop_
_entity.id
_entity.type
_entity.pdbx_description
1 polymer ?
#
loop_
_entity_poly.entity_id
_entity_poly.type
_entity_poly.pdbx_seq_one_letter_code
_entity_poly.pdbx_strand_id
1 'polypeptide(L)'
;MKEGPPTLFSRFKKTLSSHDRLGDRLCREGVITQKDLEKALALQSENGLRLGHNLIEIDAVDEKTLADFLADQYRIPCVVVDSRTIEDSAVGMISPDFMRKIQAIPVSATEKTVTLAMVDPTDQATIEEIEGRLGLKVNAVITPQSAFLKTMEEQTSEGSFAALLSMVEPEQRDAILKLFRHLTDYELVGIIAEGGFAKVFKCIQKSLDRPVAIKTLDLSKLEYESVVQQFRSEGRIIAKLDHLNIVRVIEQGQVGDILYIVMEYVEGATLNRFLKEADLKTRLDIFIQVCDALSYAHGMGILHRDIKPGNIIVDRNNVAKLLDFGIARLVDAGATKLKEEETLILGTPKYMSPEQDEGASDIDVRADVYSLGVVMFEVLTRSDLKASSEVDPCELNPELPAPLGRAIQKCLVLDREGRMKNAQTLMQFLIQLREKVFGTERVISEEFENVVSEDKKDLFEQNYEFLSVITDNDLCRTQIAEHKGMHRMLVIRDVYGTDMLEMAKMRSKVDHANLAEVLGIGEGRSNYIIIREYLAGGSLGDRIQHPARIKEEQAIRLMKAMVQGLKEAAGYKVHHGHLHPENILFDREGVLKIADFGVPFSGEPKLRRFFDKGPRDPFAHDRFSLGTIFFEMIAGRQYFPGQGPDENIRHLETIDIDPPGIKVIIRKLWGIVPAEQRYSDYAQVLYDLENIPRAERNRRRVKSVFDLEQPDDASGKSA
;
A
#
# COMPACT_ATOMS: atom_id res chain seq x y z
N MET A 1 -11.14 -39.84 -33.61
CA MET A 1 -10.60 -38.54 -33.18
C MET A 1 -11.79 -37.64 -32.85
N LYS A 2 -12.09 -37.43 -31.57
CA LYS A 2 -13.19 -36.54 -31.16
C LYS A 2 -12.55 -35.17 -30.88
N GLU A 3 -12.89 -34.18 -31.70
CA GLU A 3 -12.44 -32.79 -31.53
C GLU A 3 -12.81 -32.28 -30.13
N GLY A 4 -11.86 -31.62 -29.46
CA GLY A 4 -12.09 -30.97 -28.17
C GLY A 4 -13.13 -29.84 -28.26
N PRO A 5 -13.58 -29.29 -27.11
CA PRO A 5 -14.58 -28.24 -27.12
C PRO A 5 -14.05 -27.00 -27.87
N PRO A 6 -14.89 -26.33 -28.67
CA PRO A 6 -14.48 -25.21 -29.49
C PRO A 6 -13.95 -24.07 -28.60
N THR A 7 -12.70 -23.63 -28.84
CA THR A 7 -12.11 -22.41 -28.27
C THR A 7 -13.01 -21.20 -28.51
N LEU A 8 -12.92 -20.17 -27.66
CA LEU A 8 -13.61 -18.88 -27.83
C LEU A 8 -13.44 -18.33 -29.26
N PHE A 9 -12.22 -18.45 -29.80
CA PHE A 9 -11.87 -18.12 -31.18
C PHE A 9 -12.60 -18.98 -32.24
N SER A 10 -12.83 -20.28 -31.98
CA SER A 10 -13.58 -21.15 -32.90
C SER A 10 -15.09 -20.96 -32.81
N ARG A 11 -15.66 -20.61 -31.63
CA ARG A 11 -17.07 -20.16 -31.49
C ARG A 11 -17.29 -18.82 -32.20
N PHE A 12 -16.33 -17.90 -32.07
CA PHE A 12 -16.30 -16.61 -32.75
C PHE A 12 -16.22 -16.78 -34.28
N LYS A 13 -15.31 -17.64 -34.77
CA LYS A 13 -15.19 -18.02 -36.19
C LYS A 13 -16.47 -18.67 -36.74
N LYS A 14 -17.14 -19.51 -35.92
CA LYS A 14 -18.41 -20.17 -36.31
C LYS A 14 -19.58 -19.18 -36.42
N THR A 15 -19.62 -18.16 -35.56
CA THR A 15 -20.66 -17.11 -35.52
C THR A 15 -20.51 -16.13 -36.70
N LEU A 16 -19.27 -15.75 -37.04
CA LEU A 16 -18.98 -14.92 -38.22
C LEU A 16 -19.09 -15.69 -39.54
N SER A 17 -18.95 -17.03 -39.52
CA SER A 17 -19.08 -17.86 -40.73
C SER A 17 -20.53 -18.14 -41.16
N SER A 18 -21.50 -18.01 -40.25
CA SER A 18 -22.92 -18.19 -40.58
C SER A 18 -23.48 -16.90 -41.15
N HIS A 19 -23.39 -16.75 -42.48
CA HIS A 19 -23.90 -15.60 -43.24
C HIS A 19 -25.38 -15.28 -42.87
N ASP A 20 -26.18 -16.31 -42.59
CA ASP A 20 -27.60 -16.18 -42.30
C ASP A 20 -27.94 -15.49 -40.95
N ARG A 21 -27.04 -15.50 -39.96
CA ARG A 21 -27.34 -14.94 -38.62
C ARG A 21 -26.97 -13.46 -38.48
N LEU A 22 -25.97 -13.00 -39.21
CA LEU A 22 -25.55 -11.60 -39.16
C LEU A 22 -26.55 -10.69 -39.90
N GLY A 23 -26.96 -11.09 -41.10
CA GLY A 23 -27.99 -10.37 -41.87
C GLY A 23 -29.32 -10.27 -41.11
N ASP A 24 -29.72 -11.35 -40.45
CA ASP A 24 -30.88 -11.44 -39.56
C ASP A 24 -30.84 -10.41 -38.41
N ARG A 25 -29.71 -10.32 -37.65
CA ARG A 25 -29.61 -9.30 -36.60
C ARG A 25 -29.58 -7.87 -37.16
N LEU A 26 -28.93 -7.64 -38.31
CA LEU A 26 -28.88 -6.32 -38.96
C LEU A 26 -30.25 -5.82 -39.43
N CYS A 27 -31.09 -6.71 -39.97
CA CYS A 27 -32.47 -6.36 -40.33
C CYS A 27 -33.36 -6.10 -39.12
N ARG A 28 -33.23 -6.92 -38.06
CA ARG A 28 -34.04 -6.75 -36.83
C ARG A 28 -33.75 -5.44 -36.09
N GLU A 29 -32.49 -5.03 -36.06
CA GLU A 29 -32.06 -3.78 -35.41
C GLU A 29 -32.18 -2.56 -36.34
N GLY A 30 -32.70 -2.74 -37.55
CA GLY A 30 -33.00 -1.65 -38.49
C GLY A 30 -31.77 -1.00 -39.14
N VAL A 31 -30.60 -1.65 -39.07
CA VAL A 31 -29.35 -1.16 -39.67
C VAL A 31 -29.39 -1.29 -41.20
N ILE A 32 -30.02 -2.35 -41.71
CA ILE A 32 -30.25 -2.58 -43.14
C ILE A 32 -31.69 -3.06 -43.36
N THR A 33 -32.26 -2.88 -44.55
CA THR A 33 -33.59 -3.45 -44.85
C THR A 33 -33.50 -4.91 -45.30
N GLN A 34 -34.62 -5.64 -45.21
CA GLN A 34 -34.72 -7.01 -45.73
C GLN A 34 -34.37 -7.07 -47.24
N LYS A 35 -34.72 -6.02 -47.98
CA LYS A 35 -34.42 -5.90 -49.41
C LYS A 35 -32.92 -5.70 -49.67
N ASP A 36 -32.21 -5.03 -48.77
CA ASP A 36 -30.77 -4.84 -48.86
C ASP A 36 -30.02 -6.14 -48.53
N LEU A 37 -30.50 -6.88 -47.54
CA LEU A 37 -29.98 -8.22 -47.24
C LEU A 37 -30.15 -9.18 -48.42
N GLU A 38 -31.32 -9.19 -49.06
CA GLU A 38 -31.58 -10.03 -50.25
C GLU A 38 -30.67 -9.65 -51.42
N LYS A 39 -30.42 -8.36 -51.66
CA LYS A 39 -29.47 -7.88 -52.67
C LYS A 39 -28.03 -8.29 -52.35
N ALA A 40 -27.60 -8.14 -51.10
CA ALA A 40 -26.26 -8.50 -50.66
C ALA A 40 -26.00 -10.02 -50.73
N LEU A 41 -27.02 -10.84 -50.45
CA LEU A 41 -26.96 -12.30 -50.61
C LEU A 41 -26.98 -12.70 -52.09
N ALA A 42 -27.70 -11.98 -52.95
CA ALA A 42 -27.73 -12.22 -54.40
C ALA A 42 -26.41 -11.87 -55.11
N LEU A 43 -25.57 -11.04 -54.51
CA LEU A 43 -24.21 -10.73 -54.99
C LEU A 43 -23.19 -11.85 -54.74
N GLN A 44 -23.59 -12.99 -54.16
CA GLN A 44 -22.70 -14.16 -54.11
C GLN A 44 -22.46 -14.73 -55.52
N SER A 45 -21.47 -14.16 -56.21
CA SER A 45 -20.84 -14.75 -57.37
C SER A 45 -19.31 -14.74 -57.25
N GLU A 46 -18.76 -15.96 -57.32
CA GLU A 46 -17.39 -16.39 -57.63
C GLU A 46 -16.16 -15.96 -56.77
N ASN A 47 -16.20 -14.88 -55.99
CA ASN A 47 -14.97 -14.39 -55.31
C ASN A 47 -14.86 -14.62 -53.79
N GLY A 48 -15.79 -15.34 -53.16
CA GLY A 48 -15.69 -15.69 -51.73
C GLY A 48 -15.80 -14.50 -50.76
N LEU A 49 -16.34 -13.37 -51.22
CA LEU A 49 -16.58 -12.18 -50.41
C LEU A 49 -17.63 -12.46 -49.32
N ARG A 50 -17.38 -11.98 -48.10
CA ARG A 50 -18.23 -12.18 -46.92
C ARG A 50 -19.39 -11.18 -46.91
N LEU A 51 -20.54 -11.55 -46.35
CA LEU A 51 -21.78 -10.73 -46.32
C LEU A 51 -21.58 -9.24 -45.97
N GLY A 52 -20.71 -8.92 -45.02
CA GLY A 52 -20.42 -7.52 -44.65
C GLY A 52 -19.82 -6.68 -45.79
N HIS A 53 -18.99 -7.29 -46.64
CA HIS A 53 -18.44 -6.64 -47.83
C HIS A 53 -19.56 -6.30 -48.83
N ASN A 54 -20.42 -7.27 -49.11
CA ASN A 54 -21.52 -7.09 -50.06
C ASN A 54 -22.50 -5.99 -49.60
N LEU A 55 -22.70 -5.85 -48.28
CA LEU A 55 -23.56 -4.80 -47.71
C LEU A 55 -22.96 -3.39 -47.86
N ILE A 56 -21.63 -3.26 -47.74
CA ILE A 56 -20.93 -1.99 -47.98
C ILE A 56 -20.92 -1.68 -49.49
N GLU A 57 -20.69 -2.68 -50.34
CA GLU A 57 -20.61 -2.52 -51.79
C GLU A 57 -21.93 -2.05 -52.43
N ILE A 58 -23.08 -2.46 -51.89
CA ILE A 58 -24.40 -1.98 -52.33
C ILE A 58 -24.85 -0.70 -51.62
N ASP A 59 -23.96 -0.09 -50.81
CA ASP A 59 -24.22 1.14 -50.05
C ASP A 59 -25.41 0.98 -49.06
N ALA A 60 -25.63 -0.24 -48.55
CA ALA A 60 -26.71 -0.51 -47.59
C ALA A 60 -26.32 -0.14 -46.15
N VAL A 61 -25.03 -0.14 -45.85
CA VAL A 61 -24.48 0.29 -44.56
C VAL A 61 -23.04 0.76 -44.79
N ASP A 62 -22.67 1.88 -44.20
CA ASP A 62 -21.28 2.34 -44.26
C ASP A 62 -20.37 1.53 -43.31
N GLU A 63 -19.07 1.52 -43.60
CA GLU A 63 -18.09 0.72 -42.86
C GLU A 63 -18.05 1.05 -41.37
N LYS A 64 -18.20 2.33 -41.01
CA LYS A 64 -18.18 2.77 -39.62
C LYS A 64 -19.42 2.27 -38.88
N THR A 65 -20.61 2.43 -39.47
CA THR A 65 -21.87 1.96 -38.88
C THR A 65 -21.88 0.44 -38.72
N LEU A 66 -21.32 -0.32 -39.67
CA LEU A 66 -21.22 -1.77 -39.55
C LEU A 66 -20.20 -2.17 -38.46
N ALA A 67 -19.06 -1.48 -38.37
CA ALA A 67 -18.07 -1.71 -37.32
C ALA A 67 -18.61 -1.36 -35.92
N ASP A 68 -19.32 -0.23 -35.79
CA ASP A 68 -19.97 0.22 -34.56
C ASP A 68 -21.09 -0.76 -34.16
N PHE A 69 -21.88 -1.26 -35.11
CA PHE A 69 -22.88 -2.29 -34.84
C PHE A 69 -22.23 -3.59 -34.37
N LEU A 70 -21.15 -4.06 -35.00
CA LEU A 70 -20.46 -5.27 -34.58
C LEU A 70 -19.79 -5.10 -33.20
N ALA A 71 -19.23 -3.92 -32.94
CA ALA A 71 -18.66 -3.56 -31.64
C ALA A 71 -19.75 -3.51 -30.55
N ASP A 72 -20.91 -2.92 -30.83
CA ASP A 72 -22.02 -2.83 -29.87
C ASP A 72 -22.68 -4.21 -29.62
N GLN A 73 -22.86 -5.00 -30.68
CA GLN A 73 -23.64 -6.24 -30.63
C GLN A 73 -22.84 -7.47 -30.21
N TYR A 74 -21.52 -7.46 -30.41
CA TYR A 74 -20.62 -8.56 -30.04
C TYR A 74 -19.56 -8.19 -29.00
N ARG A 75 -19.35 -6.89 -28.72
CA ARG A 75 -18.55 -6.38 -27.58
C ARG A 75 -17.14 -6.97 -27.49
N ILE A 76 -16.57 -7.17 -28.67
CA ILE A 76 -15.18 -7.52 -28.94
C ILE A 76 -14.55 -6.29 -29.62
N PRO A 77 -13.34 -5.85 -29.22
CA PRO A 77 -12.73 -4.62 -29.74
C PRO A 77 -12.34 -4.74 -31.23
N CYS A 78 -12.52 -3.64 -31.98
CA CYS A 78 -12.17 -3.57 -33.40
C CYS A 78 -11.08 -2.51 -33.64
N VAL A 79 -10.11 -2.83 -34.50
CA VAL A 79 -9.04 -1.94 -34.97
C VAL A 79 -9.26 -1.70 -36.45
N VAL A 80 -9.25 -0.43 -36.88
CA VAL A 80 -9.32 -0.09 -38.31
C VAL A 80 -7.90 0.23 -38.79
N VAL A 81 -7.42 -0.55 -39.76
CA VAL A 81 -6.14 -0.33 -40.43
C VAL A 81 -6.44 0.47 -41.70
N ASP A 82 -5.88 1.69 -41.80
CA ASP A 82 -6.19 2.63 -42.88
C ASP A 82 -4.95 2.92 -43.74
N SER A 83 -5.11 2.88 -45.05
CA SER A 83 -4.11 3.25 -46.04
C SER A 83 -4.47 4.54 -46.75
N ARG A 84 -3.65 5.59 -46.59
CA ARG A 84 -3.71 6.75 -47.50
C ARG A 84 -3.06 6.49 -48.86
N THR A 85 -2.37 5.37 -49.05
CA THR A 85 -1.59 5.08 -50.27
C THR A 85 -1.33 3.58 -50.42
N ILE A 86 -2.29 2.80 -50.94
CA ILE A 86 -2.01 1.53 -51.65
C ILE A 86 -3.04 1.41 -52.79
N GLU A 87 -2.56 1.07 -53.99
CA GLU A 87 -3.31 0.92 -55.24
C GLU A 87 -3.74 -0.53 -55.55
N ASP A 88 -3.56 -1.51 -54.67
CA ASP A 88 -3.98 -2.90 -54.91
C ASP A 88 -4.39 -3.64 -53.63
N SER A 89 -5.38 -4.53 -53.75
CA SER A 89 -6.18 -5.13 -52.66
C SER A 89 -5.39 -5.62 -51.42
N ALA A 90 -5.57 -4.95 -50.28
CA ALA A 90 -4.92 -5.27 -49.00
C ALA A 90 -5.29 -6.65 -48.41
N VAL A 91 -6.41 -7.23 -48.83
CA VAL A 91 -6.98 -8.48 -48.27
C VAL A 91 -6.06 -9.70 -48.49
N GLY A 92 -5.21 -9.66 -49.52
CA GLY A 92 -4.27 -10.73 -49.85
C GLY A 92 -2.96 -10.71 -49.04
N MET A 93 -2.65 -9.62 -48.33
CA MET A 93 -1.33 -9.43 -47.70
C MET A 93 -1.23 -9.99 -46.28
N ILE A 94 -2.36 -10.31 -45.63
CA ILE A 94 -2.36 -10.76 -44.23
C ILE A 94 -2.48 -12.28 -44.17
N SER A 95 -1.37 -12.98 -43.87
CA SER A 95 -1.37 -14.44 -43.83
C SER A 95 -2.22 -14.99 -42.67
N PRO A 96 -2.91 -16.13 -42.84
CA PRO A 96 -3.68 -16.77 -41.77
C PRO A 96 -2.84 -17.12 -40.52
N ASP A 97 -1.54 -17.34 -40.70
CA ASP A 97 -0.61 -17.61 -39.60
C ASP A 97 -0.30 -16.34 -38.81
N PHE A 98 -0.17 -15.20 -39.49
CA PHE A 98 0.01 -13.92 -38.84
C PHE A 98 -1.23 -13.51 -38.05
N MET A 99 -2.42 -13.66 -38.63
CA MET A 99 -3.70 -13.42 -37.93
C MET A 99 -3.88 -14.27 -36.67
N ARG A 100 -3.38 -15.52 -36.68
CA ARG A 100 -3.37 -16.38 -35.48
C ARG A 100 -2.39 -15.88 -34.43
N LYS A 101 -1.22 -15.38 -34.83
CA LYS A 101 -0.20 -14.84 -33.91
C LYS A 101 -0.71 -13.63 -33.13
N ILE A 102 -1.35 -12.69 -33.83
CA ILE A 102 -1.90 -11.46 -33.23
C ILE A 102 -3.32 -11.62 -32.68
N GLN A 103 -3.85 -12.85 -32.68
CA GLN A 103 -5.21 -13.18 -32.25
C GLN A 103 -6.29 -12.26 -32.87
N ALA A 104 -6.17 -12.01 -34.18
CA ALA A 104 -7.04 -11.11 -34.93
C ALA A 104 -7.91 -11.86 -35.94
N ILE A 105 -9.09 -11.31 -36.26
CA ILE A 105 -9.95 -11.77 -37.36
C ILE A 105 -10.31 -10.58 -38.25
N PRO A 106 -10.25 -10.73 -39.59
CA PRO A 106 -10.68 -9.66 -40.48
C PRO A 106 -12.21 -9.58 -40.45
N VAL A 107 -12.71 -8.38 -40.17
CA VAL A 107 -14.13 -8.04 -40.07
C VAL A 107 -14.64 -7.54 -41.42
N SER A 108 -13.96 -6.55 -41.99
CA SER A 108 -14.16 -6.01 -43.33
C SER A 108 -12.80 -5.75 -43.97
N ALA A 109 -12.77 -5.72 -45.30
CA ALA A 109 -11.60 -5.27 -46.02
C ALA A 109 -12.05 -4.64 -47.35
N THR A 110 -11.63 -3.40 -47.60
CA THR A 110 -11.86 -2.66 -48.85
C THR A 110 -10.53 -2.50 -49.60
N GLU A 111 -10.52 -1.79 -50.73
CA GLU A 111 -9.28 -1.43 -51.43
C GLU A 111 -8.32 -0.58 -50.56
N LYS A 112 -8.83 0.15 -49.57
CA LYS A 112 -8.05 1.15 -48.79
C LYS A 112 -8.01 0.90 -47.28
N THR A 113 -8.93 0.09 -46.74
CA THR A 113 -9.09 -0.13 -45.30
C THR A 113 -9.21 -1.63 -44.98
N VAL A 114 -8.66 -2.07 -43.86
CA VAL A 114 -8.89 -3.40 -43.29
C VAL A 114 -9.29 -3.27 -41.84
N THR A 115 -10.50 -3.69 -41.49
CA THR A 115 -10.95 -3.72 -40.10
C THR A 115 -10.65 -5.09 -39.49
N LEU A 116 -9.91 -5.10 -38.38
CA LEU A 116 -9.48 -6.28 -37.65
C LEU A 116 -10.15 -6.30 -36.27
N ALA A 117 -10.88 -7.36 -35.93
CA ALA A 117 -11.31 -7.62 -34.57
C ALA A 117 -10.18 -8.33 -33.83
N MET A 118 -9.74 -7.76 -32.70
CA MET A 118 -8.55 -8.21 -31.98
C MET A 118 -8.83 -8.40 -30.49
N VAL A 119 -8.13 -9.37 -29.88
CA VAL A 119 -8.25 -9.63 -28.44
C VAL A 119 -7.68 -8.47 -27.61
N ASP A 120 -6.59 -7.86 -28.06
CA ASP A 120 -6.02 -6.64 -27.46
C ASP A 120 -5.67 -5.61 -28.54
N PRO A 121 -6.52 -4.60 -28.76
CA PRO A 121 -6.25 -3.53 -29.73
C PRO A 121 -5.30 -2.45 -29.19
N THR A 122 -4.77 -2.60 -27.97
CA THR A 122 -3.92 -1.61 -27.28
C THR A 122 -2.46 -2.06 -27.14
N ASP A 123 -2.14 -3.28 -27.55
CA ASP A 123 -0.77 -3.78 -27.58
C ASP A 123 0.04 -3.06 -28.68
N GLN A 124 0.83 -2.07 -28.24
CA GLN A 124 1.69 -1.27 -29.11
C GLN A 124 2.67 -2.13 -29.91
N ALA A 125 3.19 -3.23 -29.35
CA ALA A 125 4.11 -4.11 -30.06
C ALA A 125 3.41 -4.87 -31.19
N THR A 126 2.17 -5.29 -30.96
CA THR A 126 1.32 -5.88 -31.99
C THR A 126 0.91 -4.85 -33.03
N ILE A 127 0.58 -3.62 -32.64
CA ILE A 127 0.26 -2.51 -33.56
C ILE A 127 1.48 -2.18 -34.42
N GLU A 128 2.67 -2.00 -33.83
CA GLU A 128 3.92 -1.76 -34.54
C GLU A 128 4.32 -2.94 -35.44
N GLU A 129 4.03 -4.18 -35.03
CA GLU A 129 4.23 -5.36 -35.88
C GLU A 129 3.26 -5.38 -37.07
N ILE A 130 2.01 -4.94 -36.87
CA ILE A 130 1.00 -4.79 -37.94
C ILE A 130 1.42 -3.65 -38.89
N GLU A 131 1.78 -2.49 -38.36
CA GLU A 131 2.23 -1.33 -39.15
C GLU A 131 3.53 -1.67 -39.91
N GLY A 132 4.48 -2.33 -39.26
CA GLY A 132 5.77 -2.70 -39.83
C GLY A 132 5.68 -3.79 -40.91
N ARG A 133 4.76 -4.75 -40.78
CA ARG A 133 4.56 -5.80 -41.79
C ARG A 133 3.67 -5.37 -42.94
N LEU A 134 2.64 -4.56 -42.69
CA LEU A 134 1.68 -4.13 -43.72
C LEU A 134 2.10 -2.82 -44.40
N GLY A 135 3.00 -2.04 -43.80
CA GLY A 135 3.36 -0.70 -44.29
C GLY A 135 2.20 0.30 -44.19
N LEU A 136 1.22 0.04 -43.33
CA LEU A 136 -0.01 0.81 -43.16
C LEU A 136 -0.02 1.49 -41.79
N LYS A 137 -0.76 2.60 -41.65
CA LYS A 137 -0.98 3.22 -40.33
C LYS A 137 -2.23 2.63 -39.68
N VAL A 138 -2.12 2.28 -38.41
CA VAL A 138 -3.24 1.75 -37.63
C VAL A 138 -3.98 2.90 -36.96
N ASN A 139 -5.25 3.09 -37.30
CA ASN A 139 -6.14 4.01 -36.59
C ASN A 139 -6.97 3.20 -35.60
N ALA A 140 -6.47 3.08 -34.38
CA ALA A 140 -7.16 2.34 -33.32
C ALA A 140 -8.41 3.11 -32.84
N VAL A 141 -9.60 2.63 -33.20
CA VAL A 141 -10.86 3.08 -32.61
C VAL A 141 -11.10 2.23 -31.36
N ILE A 142 -10.55 2.67 -30.22
CA ILE A 142 -10.63 1.94 -28.96
C ILE A 142 -11.90 2.38 -28.22
N THR A 143 -12.91 1.50 -28.15
CA THR A 143 -14.06 1.70 -27.28
C THR A 143 -13.75 1.35 -25.81
N PRO A 144 -14.42 1.97 -24.82
CA PRO A 144 -14.06 1.82 -23.41
C PRO A 144 -14.24 0.40 -22.84
N GLN A 145 -13.26 -0.02 -22.04
CA GLN A 145 -13.16 -1.31 -21.33
C GLN A 145 -14.31 -1.58 -20.33
N SER A 146 -15.14 -0.56 -20.03
CA SER A 146 -16.22 -0.61 -19.05
C SER A 146 -17.47 -1.40 -19.48
N ALA A 147 -17.63 -1.73 -20.77
CA ALA A 147 -18.76 -2.52 -21.25
C ALA A 147 -18.50 -4.05 -21.25
N PHE A 148 -17.24 -4.49 -21.33
CA PHE A 148 -16.86 -5.90 -21.28
C PHE A 148 -17.19 -6.52 -19.91
N LEU A 149 -16.89 -5.78 -18.83
CA LEU A 149 -17.20 -6.19 -17.46
C LEU A 149 -18.71 -6.21 -17.19
N LYS A 150 -19.45 -5.25 -17.75
CA LYS A 150 -20.92 -5.18 -17.60
C LYS A 150 -21.67 -6.26 -18.38
N THR A 151 -21.13 -6.67 -19.54
CA THR A 151 -21.69 -7.79 -20.33
C THR A 151 -21.41 -9.15 -19.68
N MET A 152 -20.36 -9.26 -18.86
CA MET A 152 -20.10 -10.43 -18.02
C MET A 152 -21.00 -10.48 -16.78
N GLU A 153 -21.44 -9.32 -16.27
CA GLU A 153 -22.38 -9.21 -15.14
C GLU A 153 -23.85 -9.51 -15.53
N GLU A 154 -24.24 -9.35 -16.80
CA GLU A 154 -25.63 -9.51 -17.25
C GLU A 154 -26.00 -10.93 -17.74
N GLN A 155 -25.09 -11.92 -17.69
CA GLN A 155 -25.39 -13.31 -18.10
C GLN A 155 -25.15 -14.32 -16.96
N THR A 156 -26.07 -14.38 -16.00
CA THR A 156 -26.28 -15.57 -15.14
C THR A 156 -27.16 -16.57 -15.91
N SER A 157 -27.09 -17.90 -15.79
CA SER A 157 -26.63 -18.82 -14.75
C SER A 157 -26.33 -20.18 -15.42
N GLU A 158 -25.55 -21.04 -14.78
CA GLU A 158 -25.09 -22.38 -15.22
C GLU A 158 -24.10 -22.47 -16.40
N GLY A 159 -24.22 -21.65 -17.44
CA GLY A 159 -23.30 -21.66 -18.60
C GLY A 159 -21.93 -20.99 -18.36
N SER A 160 -21.92 -19.94 -17.52
CA SER A 160 -20.74 -19.12 -17.20
C SER A 160 -19.63 -19.92 -16.51
N PHE A 161 -19.99 -20.75 -15.52
CA PHE A 161 -19.02 -21.53 -14.77
C PHE A 161 -18.30 -22.58 -15.64
N ALA A 162 -19.02 -23.24 -16.55
CA ALA A 162 -18.43 -24.19 -17.51
C ALA A 162 -17.52 -23.52 -18.55
N ALA A 163 -17.85 -22.29 -18.96
CA ALA A 163 -17.01 -21.48 -19.85
C ALA A 163 -15.73 -20.98 -19.16
N LEU A 164 -15.84 -20.50 -17.92
CA LEU A 164 -14.69 -20.07 -17.11
C LEU A 164 -13.78 -21.24 -16.74
N LEU A 165 -14.35 -22.43 -16.47
CA LEU A 165 -13.58 -23.67 -16.30
C LEU A 165 -12.83 -24.10 -17.55
N SER A 166 -13.33 -23.77 -18.75
CA SER A 166 -12.61 -24.08 -19.98
C SER A 166 -11.32 -23.26 -20.15
N MET A 167 -11.22 -22.11 -19.47
CA MET A 167 -10.02 -21.25 -19.41
C MET A 167 -9.01 -21.72 -18.35
N VAL A 168 -9.36 -22.72 -17.54
CA VAL A 168 -8.45 -23.39 -16.60
C VAL A 168 -7.84 -24.61 -17.30
N GLU A 169 -6.54 -24.84 -17.11
CA GLU A 169 -5.84 -26.03 -17.61
C GLU A 169 -6.56 -27.32 -17.18
N PRO A 170 -6.69 -28.34 -18.07
CA PRO A 170 -7.47 -29.55 -17.81
C PRO A 170 -7.12 -30.25 -16.48
N GLU A 171 -5.84 -30.21 -16.11
CA GLU A 171 -5.29 -30.81 -14.90
C GLU A 171 -5.75 -30.10 -13.62
N GLN A 172 -6.07 -28.81 -13.69
CA GLN A 172 -6.47 -27.98 -12.54
C GLN A 172 -7.99 -27.81 -12.42
N ARG A 173 -8.76 -28.16 -13.47
CA ARG A 173 -10.22 -27.97 -13.50
C ARG A 173 -10.94 -28.64 -12.34
N ASP A 174 -10.60 -29.88 -12.02
CA ASP A 174 -11.25 -30.63 -10.94
C ASP A 174 -10.98 -30.00 -9.57
N ALA A 175 -9.76 -29.50 -9.36
CA ALA A 175 -9.36 -28.85 -8.12
C ALA A 175 -10.08 -27.50 -7.93
N ILE A 176 -10.17 -26.69 -8.98
CA ILE A 176 -10.90 -25.41 -8.97
C ILE A 176 -12.42 -25.64 -8.86
N LEU A 177 -12.94 -26.69 -9.50
CA LEU A 177 -14.33 -27.14 -9.31
C LEU A 177 -14.63 -27.47 -7.85
N LYS A 178 -13.75 -28.22 -7.20
CA LYS A 178 -13.88 -28.55 -5.77
C LYS A 178 -13.82 -27.28 -4.91
N LEU A 179 -12.91 -26.36 -5.23
CA LEU A 179 -12.81 -25.07 -4.53
C LEU A 179 -14.12 -24.28 -4.57
N PHE A 180 -14.66 -24.00 -5.75
CA PHE A 180 -15.89 -23.22 -5.87
C PHE A 180 -17.16 -23.97 -5.45
N ARG A 181 -17.12 -25.30 -5.35
CA ARG A 181 -18.16 -26.08 -4.64
C ARG A 181 -18.09 -25.92 -3.12
N HIS A 182 -16.89 -25.70 -2.58
CA HIS A 182 -16.69 -25.44 -1.15
C HIS A 182 -17.02 -23.98 -0.81
N LEU A 183 -16.61 -23.04 -1.68
CA LEU A 183 -16.83 -21.61 -1.56
C LEU A 183 -18.20 -21.19 -2.10
N THR A 184 -19.28 -21.75 -1.54
CA THR A 184 -20.65 -21.57 -2.07
C THR A 184 -21.16 -20.12 -2.02
N ASP A 185 -20.64 -19.33 -1.07
CA ASP A 185 -20.93 -17.90 -0.92
C ASP A 185 -20.22 -17.03 -1.98
N TYR A 186 -19.31 -17.60 -2.77
CA TYR A 186 -18.53 -16.86 -3.76
C TYR A 186 -18.92 -17.27 -5.17
N GLU A 187 -19.39 -16.31 -5.96
CA GLU A 187 -19.70 -16.49 -7.37
C GLU A 187 -18.52 -16.07 -8.24
N LEU A 188 -17.97 -17.01 -9.02
CA LEU A 188 -16.87 -16.72 -9.94
C LEU A 188 -17.34 -15.82 -11.09
N VAL A 189 -16.69 -14.68 -11.26
CA VAL A 189 -16.96 -13.71 -12.33
C VAL A 189 -15.93 -13.84 -13.45
N GLY A 190 -14.65 -14.02 -13.12
CA GLY A 190 -13.58 -14.06 -14.12
C GLY A 190 -12.18 -14.32 -13.54
N ILE A 191 -11.20 -14.46 -14.42
CA ILE A 191 -9.78 -14.56 -14.06
C ILE A 191 -9.15 -13.17 -14.18
N ILE A 192 -8.52 -12.69 -13.10
CA ILE A 192 -7.82 -11.40 -13.03
C ILE A 192 -6.37 -11.58 -13.50
N ALA A 193 -5.71 -12.64 -13.06
CA ALA A 193 -4.32 -12.92 -13.37
C ALA A 193 -4.01 -14.41 -13.29
N GLU A 194 -3.04 -14.86 -14.09
CA GLU A 194 -2.54 -16.24 -14.12
C GLU A 194 -1.00 -16.22 -14.17
N GLY A 195 -0.37 -16.90 -13.20
CA GLY A 195 1.04 -17.28 -13.21
C GLY A 195 1.16 -18.80 -13.02
N GLY A 196 2.32 -19.43 -13.30
CA GLY A 196 2.42 -20.91 -13.41
C GLY A 196 1.97 -21.73 -12.19
N PHE A 197 2.05 -21.14 -10.98
CA PHE A 197 1.68 -21.77 -9.70
C PHE A 197 0.47 -21.11 -9.01
N ALA A 198 0.14 -19.84 -9.33
CA ALA A 198 -0.92 -19.08 -8.67
C ALA A 198 -1.90 -18.46 -9.68
N LYS A 199 -3.19 -18.51 -9.37
CA LYS A 199 -4.26 -17.85 -10.16
C LYS A 199 -5.05 -16.90 -9.28
N VAL A 200 -5.53 -15.80 -9.84
CA VAL A 200 -6.36 -14.82 -9.13
C VAL A 200 -7.69 -14.69 -9.86
N PHE A 201 -8.79 -14.91 -9.15
CA PHE A 201 -10.15 -14.87 -9.66
C PHE A 201 -10.89 -13.63 -9.13
N LYS A 202 -11.64 -12.94 -9.98
CA LYS A 202 -12.68 -11.99 -9.54
C LYS A 202 -13.92 -12.79 -9.20
N CYS A 203 -14.45 -12.57 -8.00
CA CYS A 203 -15.70 -13.20 -7.56
C CYS A 203 -16.64 -12.16 -6.94
N ILE A 204 -17.93 -12.47 -6.82
CA ILE A 204 -18.88 -11.74 -5.97
C ILE A 204 -19.15 -12.57 -4.73
N GLN A 205 -19.00 -11.97 -3.55
CA GLN A 205 -19.49 -12.56 -2.31
C GLN A 205 -20.99 -12.32 -2.20
N LYS A 206 -21.80 -13.39 -2.30
CA LYS A 206 -23.27 -13.33 -2.37
C LYS A 206 -23.88 -12.76 -1.10
N SER A 207 -23.38 -13.13 0.08
CA SER A 207 -23.94 -12.69 1.36
C SER A 207 -23.92 -11.17 1.56
N LEU A 208 -22.96 -10.47 0.94
CA LEU A 208 -22.72 -9.04 1.12
C LEU A 208 -22.82 -8.25 -0.19
N ASP A 209 -23.12 -8.92 -1.31
CA ASP A 209 -23.18 -8.36 -2.65
C ASP A 209 -21.98 -7.45 -2.98
N ARG A 210 -20.76 -7.97 -2.78
CA ARG A 210 -19.53 -7.21 -2.98
C ARG A 210 -18.49 -7.97 -3.81
N PRO A 211 -17.67 -7.28 -4.61
CA PRO A 211 -16.58 -7.92 -5.34
C PRO A 211 -15.44 -8.31 -4.39
N VAL A 212 -14.86 -9.48 -4.64
CA VAL A 212 -13.69 -10.00 -3.95
C VAL A 212 -12.69 -10.59 -4.96
N ALA A 213 -11.43 -10.67 -4.58
CA ALA A 213 -10.41 -11.39 -5.31
C ALA A 213 -10.08 -12.70 -4.57
N ILE A 214 -10.01 -13.81 -5.28
CA ILE A 214 -9.62 -15.12 -4.72
C ILE A 214 -8.33 -15.55 -5.38
N LYS A 215 -7.23 -15.52 -4.63
CA LYS A 215 -5.94 -16.03 -5.06
C LYS A 215 -5.82 -17.50 -4.67
N THR A 216 -5.43 -18.36 -5.60
CA THR A 216 -5.26 -19.80 -5.40
C THR A 216 -3.83 -20.22 -5.70
N LEU A 217 -3.26 -21.11 -4.89
CA LEU A 217 -1.97 -21.75 -5.12
C LEU A 217 -2.17 -23.27 -5.22
N ASP A 218 -1.60 -23.88 -6.25
CA ASP A 218 -1.71 -25.33 -6.50
C ASP A 218 -0.54 -26.09 -5.88
N LEU A 219 -0.80 -26.80 -4.78
CA LEU A 219 0.18 -27.58 -4.03
C LEU A 219 0.65 -28.83 -4.77
N SER A 220 -0.10 -29.34 -5.75
CA SER A 220 0.30 -30.55 -6.50
C SER A 220 1.61 -30.36 -7.28
N LYS A 221 1.97 -29.10 -7.52
CA LYS A 221 3.21 -28.64 -8.17
C LYS A 221 4.37 -28.40 -7.21
N LEU A 222 4.17 -28.56 -5.89
CA LEU A 222 5.15 -28.33 -4.84
C LEU A 222 5.46 -29.64 -4.10
N GLU A 223 6.71 -29.82 -3.65
CA GLU A 223 7.08 -30.93 -2.76
C GLU A 223 7.14 -30.49 -1.28
N TYR A 224 6.84 -31.41 -0.35
CA TYR A 224 6.93 -31.32 1.13
C TYR A 224 5.80 -30.56 1.90
N GLU A 225 5.35 -31.13 3.04
CA GLU A 225 4.20 -30.64 3.82
C GLU A 225 4.46 -29.30 4.54
N SER A 226 5.73 -28.96 4.76
CA SER A 226 6.17 -27.77 5.49
C SER A 226 5.57 -26.46 4.93
N VAL A 227 5.37 -26.39 3.62
CA VAL A 227 4.76 -25.25 2.91
C VAL A 227 3.32 -24.99 3.38
N VAL A 228 2.54 -26.04 3.62
CA VAL A 228 1.13 -25.93 4.04
C VAL A 228 1.01 -25.40 5.46
N GLN A 229 1.85 -25.90 6.37
CA GLN A 229 1.86 -25.43 7.76
C GLN A 229 2.29 -23.97 7.85
N GLN A 230 3.29 -23.59 7.06
CA GLN A 230 3.74 -22.21 7.00
C GLN A 230 2.68 -21.29 6.37
N PHE A 231 1.99 -21.73 5.31
CA PHE A 231 0.92 -20.94 4.66
C PHE A 231 -0.17 -20.60 5.66
N ARG A 232 -0.60 -21.61 6.42
CA ARG A 232 -1.59 -21.43 7.49
C ARG A 232 -1.10 -20.53 8.63
N SER A 233 0.21 -20.52 8.90
CA SER A 233 0.80 -19.68 9.94
C SER A 233 0.94 -18.22 9.49
N GLU A 234 1.39 -17.98 8.26
CA GLU A 234 1.61 -16.66 7.71
C GLU A 234 0.30 -15.99 7.34
N GLY A 235 -0.64 -16.71 6.72
CA GLY A 235 -1.95 -16.12 6.42
C GLY A 235 -2.75 -15.77 7.67
N ARG A 236 -2.51 -16.42 8.82
CA ARG A 236 -3.05 -15.99 10.13
C ARG A 236 -2.44 -14.69 10.62
N ILE A 237 -1.20 -14.40 10.24
CA ILE A 237 -0.49 -13.17 10.59
C ILE A 237 -0.92 -12.06 9.63
N ILE A 238 -1.00 -12.34 8.33
CA ILE A 238 -1.47 -11.40 7.30
C ILE A 238 -2.93 -11.01 7.53
N ALA A 239 -3.80 -11.94 7.95
CA ALA A 239 -5.20 -11.64 8.28
C ALA A 239 -5.37 -10.68 9.48
N LYS A 240 -4.30 -10.41 10.24
CA LYS A 240 -4.32 -9.39 11.30
C LYS A 240 -3.91 -8.01 10.80
N LEU A 241 -3.39 -7.89 9.59
CA LEU A 241 -3.09 -6.60 8.97
C LEU A 241 -4.42 -5.93 8.63
N ASP A 242 -4.67 -4.79 9.23
CA ASP A 242 -5.82 -3.94 8.93
C ASP A 242 -5.32 -2.50 8.75
N HIS A 243 -5.10 -2.14 7.49
CA HIS A 243 -4.50 -0.87 7.11
C HIS A 243 -5.06 -0.43 5.76
N LEU A 244 -5.34 0.87 5.58
CA LEU A 244 -5.94 1.39 4.35
C LEU A 244 -5.13 1.01 3.10
N ASN A 245 -3.82 1.17 3.19
CA ASN A 245 -2.87 0.93 2.10
C ASN A 245 -2.39 -0.52 1.99
N ILE A 246 -3.01 -1.46 2.71
CA ILE A 246 -2.78 -2.90 2.58
C ILE A 246 -4.08 -3.55 2.13
N VAL A 247 -4.00 -4.50 1.20
CA VAL A 247 -5.18 -5.25 0.78
C VAL A 247 -5.66 -6.14 1.93
N ARG A 248 -6.92 -5.95 2.32
CA ARG A 248 -7.55 -6.70 3.41
C ARG A 248 -7.81 -8.15 3.00
N VAL A 249 -7.28 -9.08 3.78
CA VAL A 249 -7.64 -10.50 3.69
C VAL A 249 -8.96 -10.73 4.43
N ILE A 250 -9.91 -11.35 3.74
CA ILE A 250 -11.25 -11.67 4.25
C ILE A 250 -11.23 -13.05 4.89
N GLU A 251 -10.75 -14.04 4.15
CA GLU A 251 -10.61 -15.41 4.63
C GLU A 251 -9.50 -16.13 3.86
N GLN A 252 -9.10 -17.28 4.38
CA GLN A 252 -8.16 -18.18 3.70
C GLN A 252 -8.45 -19.62 4.09
N GLY A 253 -8.00 -20.56 3.26
CA GLY A 253 -8.20 -21.96 3.56
C GLY A 253 -7.51 -22.88 2.57
N GLN A 254 -7.94 -24.14 2.61
CA GLN A 254 -7.45 -25.20 1.74
C GLN A 254 -8.61 -26.09 1.31
N VAL A 255 -8.68 -26.39 0.01
CA VAL A 255 -9.61 -27.37 -0.55
C VAL A 255 -8.82 -28.36 -1.40
N GLY A 256 -8.65 -29.60 -0.89
CA GLY A 256 -7.75 -30.57 -1.50
C GLY A 256 -6.32 -30.04 -1.53
N ASP A 257 -5.71 -30.02 -2.72
CA ASP A 257 -4.36 -29.51 -2.95
C ASP A 257 -4.34 -28.01 -3.33
N ILE A 258 -5.47 -27.30 -3.21
CA ILE A 258 -5.53 -25.87 -3.49
C ILE A 258 -5.56 -25.08 -2.19
N LEU A 259 -4.55 -24.25 -1.99
CA LEU A 259 -4.60 -23.18 -1.00
C LEU A 259 -5.28 -21.97 -1.61
N TYR A 260 -6.11 -21.27 -0.83
CA TYR A 260 -6.78 -20.07 -1.30
C TYR A 260 -6.76 -18.95 -0.26
N ILE A 261 -6.73 -17.72 -0.76
CA ILE A 261 -6.89 -16.49 0.01
C ILE A 261 -7.97 -15.66 -0.68
N VAL A 262 -9.02 -15.33 0.07
CA VAL A 262 -10.04 -14.37 -0.34
C VAL A 262 -9.66 -13.02 0.24
N MET A 263 -9.64 -12.00 -0.60
CA MET A 263 -9.25 -10.64 -0.26
C MET A 263 -10.19 -9.62 -0.91
N GLU A 264 -10.18 -8.39 -0.42
CA GLU A 264 -10.91 -7.31 -1.08
C GLU A 264 -10.47 -7.17 -2.54
N TYR A 265 -11.43 -6.91 -3.43
CA TYR A 265 -11.12 -6.55 -4.81
C TYR A 265 -10.86 -5.05 -4.90
N VAL A 266 -9.65 -4.67 -5.29
CA VAL A 266 -9.29 -3.27 -5.51
C VAL A 266 -9.54 -2.91 -6.97
N GLU A 267 -10.52 -2.04 -7.22
CA GLU A 267 -10.77 -1.52 -8.55
C GLU A 267 -9.79 -0.39 -8.86
N GLY A 268 -8.79 -0.67 -9.70
CA GLY A 268 -7.70 0.27 -9.97
C GLY A 268 -6.72 -0.21 -11.02
N ALA A 269 -5.61 0.50 -11.13
CA ALA A 269 -4.50 0.17 -12.02
C ALA A 269 -3.25 -0.20 -11.22
N THR A 270 -2.41 -1.10 -11.75
CA THR A 270 -1.10 -1.36 -11.16
C THR A 270 -0.23 -0.10 -11.20
N LEU A 271 0.73 0.02 -10.28
CA LEU A 271 1.58 1.19 -10.14
C LEU A 271 2.30 1.56 -11.45
N ASN A 272 2.77 0.57 -12.20
CA ASN A 272 3.43 0.78 -13.50
C ASN A 272 2.50 1.41 -14.54
N ARG A 273 1.20 1.08 -14.51
CA ARG A 273 0.22 1.69 -15.41
C ARG A 273 -0.18 3.08 -14.91
N PHE A 274 -0.40 3.21 -13.61
CA PHE A 274 -0.86 4.45 -12.99
C PHE A 274 0.20 5.57 -13.09
N LEU A 275 1.46 5.28 -12.79
CA LEU A 275 2.53 6.29 -12.74
C LEU A 275 3.14 6.66 -14.10
N LYS A 276 2.65 6.11 -15.23
CA LYS A 276 3.07 6.59 -16.57
C LYS A 276 2.70 8.06 -16.76
N GLU A 277 1.46 8.41 -16.43
CA GLU A 277 0.89 9.76 -16.66
C GLU A 277 0.89 10.65 -15.39
N ALA A 278 1.24 10.11 -14.22
CA ALA A 278 1.23 10.85 -12.98
C ALA A 278 2.38 11.87 -12.88
N ASP A 279 2.09 13.04 -12.29
CA ASP A 279 3.09 14.06 -11.97
C ASP A 279 3.97 13.66 -10.77
N LEU A 280 5.03 14.43 -10.50
CA LEU A 280 5.95 14.13 -9.40
C LEU A 280 5.26 14.17 -8.04
N LYS A 281 4.32 15.09 -7.83
CA LYS A 281 3.58 15.24 -6.58
C LYS A 281 2.78 13.96 -6.28
N THR A 282 1.98 13.49 -7.23
CA THR A 282 1.19 12.26 -7.13
C THR A 282 2.09 11.05 -6.93
N ARG A 283 3.23 10.95 -7.63
CA ARG A 283 4.20 9.87 -7.41
C ARG A 283 4.69 9.83 -5.97
N LEU A 284 5.06 10.98 -5.41
CA LEU A 284 5.49 11.07 -4.01
C LEU A 284 4.37 10.67 -3.05
N ASP A 285 3.14 11.11 -3.30
CA ASP A 285 1.96 10.74 -2.49
C ASP A 285 1.74 9.23 -2.47
N ILE A 286 1.83 8.57 -3.63
CA ILE A 286 1.72 7.12 -3.72
C ILE A 286 2.88 6.43 -2.99
N PHE A 287 4.12 6.90 -3.12
CA PHE A 287 5.25 6.31 -2.40
C PHE A 287 5.16 6.51 -0.89
N ILE A 288 4.62 7.64 -0.43
CA ILE A 288 4.34 7.88 1.00
C ILE A 288 3.35 6.85 1.51
N GLN A 289 2.24 6.63 0.81
CA GLN A 289 1.24 5.62 1.15
C GLN A 289 1.81 4.19 1.18
N VAL A 290 2.68 3.85 0.22
CA VAL A 290 3.36 2.53 0.21
C VAL A 290 4.32 2.41 1.39
N CYS A 291 5.06 3.47 1.75
CA CYS A 291 5.92 3.45 2.93
C CYS A 291 5.12 3.31 4.23
N ASP A 292 3.93 3.91 4.31
CA ASP A 292 3.02 3.80 5.46
C ASP A 292 2.56 2.35 5.65
N ALA A 293 2.11 1.70 4.57
CA ALA A 293 1.76 0.28 4.56
C ALA A 293 2.92 -0.61 5.05
N LEU A 294 4.14 -0.38 4.53
CA LEU A 294 5.33 -1.13 4.93
C LEU A 294 5.71 -0.86 6.39
N SER A 295 5.67 0.39 6.83
CA SER A 295 5.96 0.78 8.21
C SER A 295 5.01 0.10 9.19
N TYR A 296 3.71 0.08 8.88
CA TYR A 296 2.70 -0.61 9.66
C TYR A 296 2.99 -2.12 9.77
N ALA A 297 3.24 -2.79 8.64
CA ALA A 297 3.55 -4.21 8.62
C ALA A 297 4.86 -4.54 9.37
N HIS A 298 5.90 -3.71 9.19
CA HIS A 298 7.19 -3.83 9.88
C HIS A 298 7.02 -3.70 11.40
N GLY A 299 6.17 -2.77 11.86
CA GLY A 299 5.81 -2.62 13.28
C GLY A 299 5.12 -3.85 13.87
N MET A 300 4.47 -4.66 13.04
CA MET A 300 3.89 -5.96 13.40
C MET A 300 4.88 -7.13 13.23
N GLY A 301 6.13 -6.86 12.86
CA GLY A 301 7.17 -7.87 12.63
C GLY A 301 7.00 -8.64 11.31
N ILE A 302 6.27 -8.07 10.34
CA ILE A 302 5.95 -8.70 9.06
C ILE A 302 6.74 -8.00 7.96
N LEU A 303 7.48 -8.79 7.17
CA LEU A 303 8.17 -8.32 5.96
C LEU A 303 7.34 -8.63 4.73
N HIS A 304 7.40 -7.78 3.71
CA HIS A 304 6.69 -8.01 2.45
C HIS A 304 7.44 -8.95 1.52
N ARG A 305 8.74 -8.71 1.27
CA ARG A 305 9.69 -9.52 0.47
C ARG A 305 9.49 -9.61 -1.04
N ASP A 306 8.43 -9.04 -1.59
CA ASP A 306 8.12 -9.05 -3.04
C ASP A 306 7.52 -7.71 -3.47
N ILE A 307 8.16 -6.61 -3.07
CA ILE A 307 7.72 -5.27 -3.47
C ILE A 307 8.08 -5.06 -4.93
N LYS A 308 7.06 -4.87 -5.75
CA LYS A 308 7.19 -4.57 -7.18
C LYS A 308 5.96 -3.79 -7.66
N PRO A 309 6.03 -3.12 -8.82
CA PRO A 309 4.92 -2.30 -9.29
C PRO A 309 3.62 -3.09 -9.53
N GLY A 310 3.72 -4.38 -9.85
CA GLY A 310 2.57 -5.27 -10.04
C GLY A 310 1.82 -5.61 -8.74
N ASN A 311 2.47 -5.46 -7.58
CA ASN A 311 1.87 -5.73 -6.26
C ASN A 311 1.33 -4.44 -5.61
N ILE A 312 1.36 -3.31 -6.30
CA ILE A 312 0.82 -2.04 -5.81
C ILE A 312 -0.30 -1.63 -6.77
N ILE A 313 -1.54 -1.65 -6.30
CA ILE A 313 -2.70 -1.15 -7.05
C ILE A 313 -3.02 0.26 -6.55
N VAL A 314 -3.23 1.18 -7.47
CA VAL A 314 -3.77 2.52 -7.18
C VAL A 314 -5.20 2.56 -7.65
N ASP A 315 -6.12 2.86 -6.72
CA ASP A 315 -7.55 2.97 -7.04
C ASP A 315 -7.88 4.31 -7.72
N ARG A 316 -9.16 4.51 -8.06
CA ARG A 316 -9.64 5.75 -8.72
C ARG A 316 -9.51 7.01 -7.86
N ASN A 317 -9.30 6.87 -6.55
CA ASN A 317 -9.16 7.96 -5.60
C ASN A 317 -7.68 8.22 -5.25
N ASN A 318 -6.73 7.71 -6.05
CA ASN A 318 -5.29 7.79 -5.81
C ASN A 318 -4.86 7.12 -4.49
N VAL A 319 -5.63 6.14 -4.01
CA VAL A 319 -5.25 5.34 -2.83
C VAL A 319 -4.44 4.13 -3.29
N ALA A 320 -3.19 4.05 -2.84
CA ALA A 320 -2.32 2.92 -3.09
C ALA A 320 -2.62 1.78 -2.13
N LYS A 321 -2.77 0.57 -2.64
CA LYS A 321 -2.96 -0.66 -1.87
C LYS A 321 -1.89 -1.68 -2.24
N LEU A 322 -1.19 -2.14 -1.22
CA LEU A 322 -0.14 -3.14 -1.32
C LEU A 322 -0.73 -4.55 -1.17
N LEU A 323 -0.47 -5.39 -2.17
CA LEU A 323 -0.94 -6.77 -2.32
C LEU A 323 0.10 -7.77 -1.80
N ASP A 324 -0.31 -9.02 -1.59
CA ASP A 324 0.61 -10.18 -1.55
C ASP A 324 1.70 -10.16 -0.46
N PHE A 325 1.40 -9.58 0.71
CA PHE A 325 2.25 -9.71 1.89
C PHE A 325 2.57 -11.19 2.18
N GLY A 326 3.86 -11.50 2.37
CA GLY A 326 4.31 -12.75 2.97
C GLY A 326 4.23 -14.02 2.12
N ILE A 327 3.52 -14.07 0.99
CA ILE A 327 3.34 -15.31 0.21
C ILE A 327 4.68 -15.91 -0.30
N ALA A 328 5.72 -15.08 -0.49
CA ALA A 328 7.04 -15.53 -0.96
C ALA A 328 7.80 -16.39 0.08
N ARG A 329 7.60 -16.14 1.38
CA ARG A 329 8.35 -16.84 2.45
C ARG A 329 7.91 -18.30 2.62
N LEU A 330 6.70 -18.63 2.17
CA LEU A 330 6.16 -19.99 2.11
C LEU A 330 6.91 -20.91 1.16
N VAL A 331 7.61 -20.31 0.20
CA VAL A 331 8.32 -21.02 -0.85
C VAL A 331 9.84 -21.05 -0.56
N ASP A 332 10.38 -20.04 0.14
CA ASP A 332 11.76 -20.02 0.67
C ASP A 332 12.06 -21.16 1.65
N ALA A 333 11.06 -21.72 2.31
CA ALA A 333 11.23 -22.73 3.37
C ALA A 333 11.38 -24.18 2.86
N GLY A 334 12.09 -24.36 1.75
CA GLY A 334 12.49 -25.68 1.24
C GLY A 334 11.88 -26.09 -0.10
N ALA A 335 11.07 -25.25 -0.75
CA ALA A 335 10.60 -25.52 -2.13
C ALA A 335 11.68 -25.17 -3.17
N THR A 336 12.93 -25.56 -2.93
CA THR A 336 14.05 -25.32 -3.84
C THR A 336 14.18 -26.34 -4.97
N LYS A 337 13.26 -27.32 -5.06
CA LYS A 337 13.20 -28.27 -6.18
C LYS A 337 11.79 -28.42 -6.72
N LEU A 338 11.61 -28.09 -7.99
CA LEU A 338 10.53 -28.58 -8.82
C LEU A 338 10.77 -30.08 -9.11
N LYS A 339 9.70 -30.82 -9.46
CA LYS A 339 9.84 -32.21 -9.97
C LYS A 339 10.66 -32.30 -11.27
N GLU A 340 10.91 -31.17 -11.92
CA GLU A 340 11.77 -30.99 -13.10
C GLU A 340 12.93 -30.09 -12.65
N GLU A 341 14.20 -30.54 -12.68
CA GLU A 341 15.28 -29.95 -11.84
C GLU A 341 15.82 -28.57 -12.30
N GLU A 342 14.95 -27.58 -12.46
CA GLU A 342 15.27 -26.16 -12.37
C GLU A 342 15.10 -25.63 -10.93
N THR A 343 15.98 -24.71 -10.54
CA THR A 343 15.94 -23.96 -9.27
C THR A 343 14.89 -22.86 -9.31
N LEU A 344 14.00 -22.84 -8.32
CA LEU A 344 13.03 -21.76 -8.11
C LEU A 344 13.77 -20.47 -7.68
N ILE A 345 13.88 -19.47 -8.56
CA ILE A 345 14.35 -18.12 -8.16
C ILE A 345 13.15 -17.33 -7.60
N LEU A 346 13.30 -16.79 -6.39
CA LEU A 346 12.18 -16.57 -5.47
C LEU A 346 11.77 -15.11 -5.24
N GLY A 347 11.10 -14.56 -6.26
CA GLY A 347 10.72 -13.15 -6.38
C GLY A 347 10.80 -12.75 -7.84
N THR A 348 10.43 -11.52 -8.19
CA THR A 348 10.85 -11.00 -9.50
C THR A 348 12.32 -10.56 -9.35
N PRO A 349 13.31 -11.27 -9.92
CA PRO A 349 14.73 -11.12 -9.54
C PRO A 349 15.25 -9.68 -9.66
N LYS A 350 14.62 -8.89 -10.54
CA LYS A 350 14.86 -7.46 -10.71
C LYS A 350 14.73 -6.64 -9.41
N TYR A 351 13.85 -7.02 -8.48
CA TYR A 351 13.51 -6.24 -7.28
C TYR A 351 14.02 -6.86 -5.97
N MET A 352 14.62 -8.05 -6.02
CA MET A 352 15.25 -8.69 -4.86
C MET A 352 16.32 -7.78 -4.25
N SER A 353 16.42 -7.75 -2.93
CA SER A 353 17.61 -7.20 -2.29
C SER A 353 18.79 -8.19 -2.40
N PRO A 354 20.05 -7.71 -2.28
CA PRO A 354 21.23 -8.58 -2.36
C PRO A 354 21.19 -9.76 -1.38
N GLU A 355 20.77 -9.53 -0.14
CA GLU A 355 20.65 -10.58 0.88
C GLU A 355 19.52 -11.58 0.59
N GLN A 356 18.50 -11.19 -0.18
CA GLN A 356 17.47 -12.13 -0.66
C GLN A 356 18.01 -13.00 -1.81
N ASP A 357 18.74 -12.39 -2.75
CA ASP A 357 19.37 -13.10 -3.88
C ASP A 357 20.44 -14.09 -3.41
N GLU A 358 21.18 -13.75 -2.35
CA GLU A 358 22.17 -14.62 -1.68
C GLU A 358 21.53 -15.70 -0.79
N GLY A 359 20.21 -15.66 -0.56
CA GLY A 359 19.50 -16.61 0.30
C GLY A 359 19.85 -16.49 1.79
N ALA A 360 20.18 -15.29 2.27
CA ALA A 360 20.55 -15.05 3.66
C ALA A 360 19.39 -15.40 4.61
N SER A 361 19.70 -16.02 5.74
CA SER A 361 18.68 -16.40 6.73
C SER A 361 18.16 -15.24 7.58
N ASP A 362 18.91 -14.13 7.64
CA ASP A 362 18.70 -12.98 8.53
C ASP A 362 18.22 -11.73 7.76
N ILE A 363 17.20 -11.90 6.91
CA ILE A 363 16.55 -10.80 6.18
C ILE A 363 15.73 -9.93 7.16
N ASP A 364 15.97 -8.62 7.16
CA ASP A 364 15.26 -7.63 7.98
C ASP A 364 14.41 -6.66 7.12
N VAL A 365 13.86 -5.63 7.77
CA VAL A 365 13.00 -4.60 7.15
C VAL A 365 13.68 -3.81 6.03
N ARG A 366 15.02 -3.84 5.93
CA ARG A 366 15.79 -3.09 4.94
C ARG A 366 15.80 -3.76 3.57
N ALA A 367 15.42 -5.03 3.48
CA ALA A 367 15.18 -5.69 2.20
C ALA A 367 13.99 -5.05 1.46
N ASP A 368 12.88 -4.82 2.18
CA ASP A 368 11.71 -4.13 1.62
C ASP A 368 12.03 -2.68 1.19
N VAL A 369 12.88 -1.99 1.95
CA VAL A 369 13.36 -0.64 1.61
C VAL A 369 14.19 -0.66 0.32
N TYR A 370 15.03 -1.68 0.13
CA TYR A 370 15.80 -1.85 -1.10
C TYR A 370 14.87 -2.06 -2.30
N SER A 371 13.93 -3.01 -2.20
CA SER A 371 12.97 -3.31 -3.27
C SER A 371 12.13 -2.07 -3.63
N LEU A 372 11.66 -1.31 -2.64
CA LEU A 372 10.96 -0.05 -2.88
C LEU A 372 11.88 1.00 -3.54
N GLY A 373 13.17 1.04 -3.19
CA GLY A 373 14.17 1.86 -3.85
C GLY A 373 14.31 1.53 -5.34
N VAL A 374 14.30 0.24 -5.70
CA VAL A 374 14.31 -0.20 -7.11
C VAL A 374 13.05 0.26 -7.83
N VAL A 375 11.88 0.11 -7.22
CA VAL A 375 10.60 0.59 -7.77
C VAL A 375 10.61 2.11 -7.98
N MET A 376 11.06 2.87 -6.99
CA MET A 376 11.19 4.33 -7.08
C MET A 376 12.14 4.73 -8.20
N PHE A 377 13.31 4.09 -8.30
CA PHE A 377 14.28 4.34 -9.37
C PHE A 377 13.64 4.14 -10.74
N GLU A 378 13.04 2.97 -10.98
CA GLU A 378 12.43 2.62 -12.26
C GLU A 378 11.32 3.60 -12.64
N VAL A 379 10.42 3.90 -11.71
CA VAL A 379 9.27 4.75 -12.01
C VAL A 379 9.68 6.22 -12.19
N LEU A 380 10.56 6.74 -11.33
CA LEU A 380 10.91 8.17 -11.34
C LEU A 380 11.90 8.53 -12.45
N THR A 381 12.81 7.62 -12.80
CA THR A 381 13.74 7.84 -13.91
C THR A 381 13.15 7.45 -15.26
N ARG A 382 12.15 6.54 -15.28
CA ARG A 382 11.61 5.90 -16.49
C ARG A 382 12.70 5.24 -17.35
N SER A 383 13.81 4.83 -16.72
CA SER A 383 14.95 4.23 -17.40
C SER A 383 14.90 2.71 -17.36
N ASP A 384 15.37 2.08 -18.44
CA ASP A 384 15.60 0.64 -18.51
C ASP A 384 16.91 0.20 -17.82
N LEU A 385 17.71 1.16 -17.33
CA LEU A 385 18.93 0.87 -16.60
C LEU A 385 18.62 0.12 -15.30
N LYS A 386 19.48 -0.86 -14.98
CA LYS A 386 19.40 -1.58 -13.71
C LYS A 386 19.62 -0.58 -12.56
N ALA A 387 18.66 -0.53 -11.64
CA ALA A 387 18.76 0.31 -10.45
C ALA A 387 20.05 -0.01 -9.67
N SER A 388 20.80 1.02 -9.29
CA SER A 388 22.04 0.91 -8.56
C SER A 388 22.27 2.16 -7.71
N SER A 389 22.94 2.01 -6.56
CA SER A 389 23.37 3.16 -5.76
C SER A 389 24.44 4.01 -6.45
N GLU A 390 25.13 3.48 -7.46
CA GLU A 390 26.19 4.17 -8.21
C GLU A 390 25.63 5.09 -9.30
N VAL A 391 24.39 4.88 -9.73
CA VAL A 391 23.74 5.69 -10.76
C VAL A 391 22.95 6.80 -10.07
N ASP A 392 23.18 8.05 -10.45
CA ASP A 392 22.40 9.18 -9.94
C ASP A 392 21.06 9.27 -10.71
N PRO A 393 19.90 9.10 -10.04
CA PRO A 393 18.60 9.25 -10.69
C PRO A 393 18.40 10.63 -11.34
N CYS A 394 19.06 11.68 -10.82
CA CYS A 394 18.97 13.03 -11.38
C CYS A 394 19.74 13.18 -12.69
N GLU A 395 20.71 12.31 -13.00
CA GLU A 395 21.35 12.27 -14.33
C GLU A 395 20.41 11.70 -15.39
N LEU A 396 19.54 10.76 -14.99
CA LEU A 396 18.56 10.11 -15.87
C LEU A 396 17.29 10.95 -16.02
N ASN A 397 16.87 11.62 -14.96
CA ASN A 397 15.75 12.55 -14.98
C ASN A 397 16.11 13.85 -14.22
N PRO A 398 16.59 14.89 -14.94
CA PRO A 398 16.98 16.17 -14.34
C PRO A 398 15.85 16.94 -13.64
N GLU A 399 14.58 16.59 -13.87
CA GLU A 399 13.44 17.20 -13.19
C GLU A 399 13.27 16.71 -11.74
N LEU A 400 13.97 15.63 -11.36
CA LEU A 400 13.91 15.10 -10.00
C LEU A 400 14.68 16.01 -9.03
N PRO A 401 14.10 16.35 -7.87
CA PRO A 401 14.82 17.06 -6.82
C PRO A 401 16.06 16.26 -6.39
N ALA A 402 17.23 16.89 -6.37
CA ALA A 402 18.47 16.23 -5.95
C ALA A 402 18.40 15.49 -4.59
N PRO A 403 17.65 15.95 -3.57
CA PRO A 403 17.43 15.17 -2.36
C PRO A 403 16.74 13.82 -2.62
N LEU A 404 15.80 13.75 -3.56
CA LEU A 404 15.10 12.52 -3.94
C LEU A 404 16.05 11.51 -4.57
N GLY A 405 16.91 11.96 -5.50
CA GLY A 405 17.93 11.11 -6.12
C GLY A 405 18.83 10.46 -5.08
N ARG A 406 19.36 11.26 -4.12
CA ARG A 406 20.18 10.75 -3.01
C ARG A 406 19.43 9.77 -2.09
N ALA A 407 18.14 10.00 -1.86
CA ALA A 407 17.32 9.09 -1.06
C ALA A 407 17.17 7.73 -1.75
N ILE A 408 16.88 7.73 -3.06
CA ILE A 408 16.80 6.49 -3.85
C ILE A 408 18.14 5.75 -3.83
N GLN A 409 19.26 6.44 -4.07
CA GLN A 409 20.60 5.83 -3.98
C GLN A 409 20.87 5.24 -2.60
N LYS A 410 20.43 5.92 -1.52
CA LYS A 410 20.57 5.42 -0.16
C LYS A 410 19.73 4.16 0.10
N CYS A 411 18.57 4.01 -0.53
CA CYS A 411 17.81 2.75 -0.47
C CYS A 411 18.52 1.61 -1.20
N LEU A 412 19.27 1.92 -2.26
CA LEU A 412 19.92 0.95 -3.16
C LEU A 412 21.36 0.54 -2.73
N VAL A 413 21.86 1.02 -1.60
CA VAL A 413 23.20 0.65 -1.09
C VAL A 413 23.26 -0.87 -0.87
N LEU A 414 24.29 -1.54 -1.37
CA LEU A 414 24.40 -3.01 -1.25
C LEU A 414 24.56 -3.45 0.21
N ASP A 415 25.42 -2.76 0.98
CA ASP A 415 25.53 -2.99 2.42
C ASP A 415 24.27 -2.48 3.15
N ARG A 416 23.54 -3.40 3.78
CA ARG A 416 22.30 -3.11 4.53
C ARG A 416 22.51 -2.12 5.68
N GLU A 417 23.70 -2.03 6.26
CA GLU A 417 23.99 -1.03 7.30
C GLU A 417 24.12 0.40 6.76
N GLY A 418 24.46 0.54 5.48
CA GLY A 418 24.49 1.83 4.78
C GLY A 418 23.12 2.30 4.26
N ARG A 419 22.11 1.41 4.22
CA ARG A 419 20.78 1.71 3.67
C ARG A 419 19.96 2.64 4.57
N MET A 420 18.83 3.13 4.05
CA MET A 420 17.79 3.69 4.92
C MET A 420 17.33 2.64 5.93
N LYS A 421 17.17 3.09 7.19
CA LYS A 421 16.96 2.20 8.34
C LYS A 421 15.67 1.38 8.25
N ASN A 422 14.59 1.98 7.76
CA ASN A 422 13.25 1.38 7.65
C ASN A 422 12.35 2.21 6.71
N ALA A 423 11.19 1.66 6.36
CA ALA A 423 10.19 2.33 5.52
C ALA A 423 9.66 3.63 6.15
N GLN A 424 9.57 3.68 7.49
CA GLN A 424 9.18 4.90 8.21
C GLN A 424 10.15 6.07 7.94
N THR A 425 11.45 5.83 8.00
CA THR A 425 12.48 6.87 7.75
C THR A 425 12.36 7.40 6.32
N LEU A 426 12.11 6.51 5.35
CA LEU A 426 11.87 6.90 3.96
C LEU A 426 10.58 7.71 3.82
N MET A 427 9.48 7.27 4.45
CA MET A 427 8.21 8.00 4.47
C MET A 427 8.38 9.44 4.96
N GLN A 428 9.03 9.60 6.13
CA GLN A 428 9.27 10.91 6.73
C GLN A 428 10.09 11.80 5.80
N PHE A 429 11.12 11.25 5.17
CA PHE A 429 11.91 11.96 4.18
C PHE A 429 11.06 12.40 2.98
N LEU A 430 10.23 11.52 2.42
CA LEU A 430 9.38 11.84 1.27
C LEU A 430 8.34 12.91 1.60
N ILE A 431 7.73 12.87 2.78
CA ILE A 431 6.79 13.90 3.24
C ILE A 431 7.52 15.24 3.42
N GLN A 432 8.71 15.24 4.02
CA GLN A 432 9.53 16.45 4.16
C GLN A 432 9.90 17.04 2.81
N LEU A 433 10.33 16.21 1.86
CA LEU A 433 10.65 16.63 0.51
C LEU A 433 9.42 17.21 -0.19
N ARG A 434 8.28 16.52 -0.11
CA ARG A 434 7.03 16.93 -0.75
C ARG A 434 6.59 18.32 -0.28
N GLU A 435 6.44 18.57 1.02
CA GLU A 435 6.03 19.90 1.50
C GLU A 435 7.15 20.96 1.38
N LYS A 436 8.42 20.58 1.17
CA LYS A 436 9.48 21.54 0.77
C LYS A 436 9.39 21.95 -0.69
N VAL A 437 9.04 21.01 -1.57
CA VAL A 437 8.94 21.24 -3.03
C VAL A 437 7.62 21.89 -3.40
N PHE A 438 6.53 21.56 -2.68
CA PHE A 438 5.16 21.94 -3.04
C PHE A 438 4.40 22.73 -1.96
N GLY A 439 4.92 22.87 -0.73
CA GLY A 439 4.21 23.55 0.38
C GLY A 439 4.21 25.09 0.27
N THR A 440 3.28 25.75 0.97
CA THR A 440 3.11 27.22 0.91
C THR A 440 3.20 27.93 2.27
N GLU A 441 3.75 29.15 2.28
CA GLU A 441 4.06 29.91 3.49
C GLU A 441 2.95 30.92 3.87
N ARG A 442 1.78 30.45 4.35
CA ARG A 442 0.77 31.35 4.95
C ARG A 442 0.12 30.84 6.24
N VAL A 443 -0.02 31.78 7.18
CA VAL A 443 -0.63 31.67 8.52
C VAL A 443 -2.14 31.56 8.41
N ILE A 444 -2.73 30.57 9.08
CA ILE A 444 -4.15 30.21 8.98
C ILE A 444 -4.79 30.30 10.37
N SER A 445 -5.50 31.39 10.65
CA SER A 445 -6.30 31.49 11.89
C SER A 445 -7.75 31.90 11.65
N GLU A 446 -8.09 32.57 10.54
CA GLU A 446 -9.45 33.12 10.35
C GLU A 446 -10.40 32.24 9.50
N GLU A 447 -9.89 31.29 8.70
CA GLU A 447 -10.75 30.44 7.85
C GLU A 447 -11.25 29.15 8.54
N PHE A 448 -10.54 28.63 9.56
CA PHE A 448 -10.88 27.34 10.17
C PHE A 448 -12.05 27.39 11.17
N GLU A 449 -12.32 28.53 11.81
CA GLU A 449 -13.42 28.65 12.78
C GLU A 449 -14.82 28.55 12.13
N ASN A 450 -14.91 28.70 10.79
CA ASN A 450 -16.19 28.84 10.07
C ASN A 450 -16.62 27.63 9.23
N VAL A 451 -15.86 26.52 9.21
CA VAL A 451 -16.00 25.47 8.18
C VAL A 451 -16.80 24.24 8.59
N VAL A 452 -17.06 23.96 9.87
CA VAL A 452 -17.63 22.65 10.23
C VAL A 452 -18.83 22.76 11.18
N SER A 453 -19.97 23.14 10.58
CA SER A 453 -21.30 22.68 11.00
C SER A 453 -21.76 21.60 10.01
N GLU A 454 -22.66 20.70 10.41
CA GLU A 454 -23.20 19.61 9.56
C GLU A 454 -23.68 20.06 8.17
N ASP A 455 -24.03 21.34 8.02
CA ASP A 455 -24.50 21.95 6.77
C ASP A 455 -23.36 22.29 5.77
N LYS A 456 -22.09 21.97 6.06
CA LYS A 456 -20.91 22.36 5.26
C LYS A 456 -19.96 21.21 4.87
N LYS A 457 -20.41 19.95 4.89
CA LYS A 457 -19.61 18.80 4.43
C LYS A 457 -19.05 19.00 3.01
N ASP A 458 -19.83 19.62 2.14
CA ASP A 458 -19.42 19.95 0.76
C ASP A 458 -18.24 20.92 0.70
N LEU A 459 -18.16 21.90 1.62
CA LEU A 459 -17.03 22.84 1.72
C LEU A 459 -15.76 22.16 2.24
N PHE A 460 -15.89 21.09 3.02
CA PHE A 460 -14.76 20.30 3.48
C PHE A 460 -14.19 19.45 2.33
N GLU A 461 -15.02 18.69 1.64
CA GLU A 461 -14.58 17.87 0.50
C GLU A 461 -14.05 18.73 -0.68
N GLN A 462 -14.52 19.98 -0.80
CA GLN A 462 -14.00 20.95 -1.78
C GLN A 462 -12.59 21.46 -1.43
N ASN A 463 -12.26 21.64 -0.15
CA ASN A 463 -11.00 22.27 0.28
C ASN A 463 -9.93 21.29 0.75
N TYR A 464 -10.29 20.03 1.05
CA TYR A 464 -9.35 19.01 1.52
C TYR A 464 -9.29 17.83 0.56
N GLU A 465 -8.08 17.32 0.31
CA GLU A 465 -7.81 16.08 -0.41
C GLU A 465 -7.37 15.02 0.61
N PHE A 466 -8.15 13.94 0.72
CA PHE A 466 -7.87 12.86 1.64
C PHE A 466 -6.69 12.02 1.12
N LEU A 467 -5.73 11.70 1.99
CA LEU A 467 -4.52 10.97 1.62
C LEU A 467 -4.42 9.59 2.28
N SER A 468 -4.65 9.49 3.60
CA SER A 468 -4.62 8.19 4.29
C SER A 468 -5.41 8.18 5.60
N VAL A 469 -5.72 6.98 6.12
CA VAL A 469 -6.32 6.79 7.44
C VAL A 469 -5.23 6.28 8.39
N ILE A 470 -4.92 7.03 9.45
CA ILE A 470 -3.97 6.64 10.52
C ILE A 470 -4.62 5.63 11.47
N THR A 471 -5.91 5.83 11.80
CA THR A 471 -6.63 4.98 12.75
C THR A 471 -8.12 5.00 12.41
N ASP A 472 -8.78 3.85 12.47
CA ASP A 472 -10.24 3.74 12.31
C ASP A 472 -10.78 2.77 13.37
N ASN A 473 -11.56 3.26 14.32
CA ASN A 473 -12.18 2.46 15.36
C ASN A 473 -13.52 3.05 15.81
N ASP A 474 -14.23 2.33 16.69
CA ASP A 474 -15.58 2.71 17.18
C ASP A 474 -15.65 4.07 17.90
N LEU A 475 -14.49 4.67 18.23
CA LEU A 475 -14.40 5.91 19.00
C LEU A 475 -13.88 7.09 18.18
N CYS A 476 -13.00 6.83 17.21
CA CYS A 476 -12.52 7.86 16.32
C CYS A 476 -11.94 7.31 15.02
N ARG A 477 -12.00 8.14 13.98
CA ARG A 477 -11.32 7.97 12.71
C ARG A 477 -10.32 9.10 12.50
N THR A 478 -9.04 8.76 12.41
CA THR A 478 -7.93 9.69 12.21
C THR A 478 -7.43 9.58 10.78
N GLN A 479 -7.34 10.70 10.10
CA GLN A 479 -7.06 10.80 8.68
C GLN A 479 -5.98 11.84 8.43
N ILE A 480 -5.13 11.58 7.45
CA ILE A 480 -4.25 12.57 6.87
C ILE A 480 -4.95 13.16 5.65
N ALA A 481 -4.99 14.48 5.57
CA ALA A 481 -5.46 15.18 4.39
C ALA A 481 -4.54 16.34 4.06
N GLU A 482 -4.57 16.75 2.80
CA GLU A 482 -3.95 17.97 2.32
C GLU A 482 -5.02 19.05 2.12
N HIS A 483 -4.76 20.27 2.57
CA HIS A 483 -5.58 21.41 2.16
C HIS A 483 -5.27 21.78 0.70
N LYS A 484 -6.22 21.57 -0.22
CA LYS A 484 -6.08 21.72 -1.69
C LYS A 484 -5.54 23.10 -2.12
N GLY A 485 -5.89 24.16 -1.40
CA GLY A 485 -5.42 25.53 -1.69
C GLY A 485 -4.07 25.93 -1.07
N MET A 486 -3.55 25.16 -0.11
CA MET A 486 -2.37 25.56 0.71
C MET A 486 -1.25 24.52 0.68
N HIS A 487 -1.50 23.33 0.14
CA HIS A 487 -0.54 22.22 0.11
C HIS A 487 0.04 21.85 1.48
N ARG A 488 -0.73 22.09 2.55
CA ARG A 488 -0.34 21.77 3.94
C ARG A 488 -0.98 20.46 4.35
N MET A 489 -0.18 19.57 4.91
CA MET A 489 -0.62 18.31 5.48
C MET A 489 -1.26 18.54 6.85
N LEU A 490 -2.40 17.92 7.06
CA LEU A 490 -3.24 18.05 8.23
C LEU A 490 -3.64 16.68 8.73
N VAL A 491 -3.89 16.57 10.02
CA VAL A 491 -4.56 15.42 10.60
C VAL A 491 -5.97 15.83 10.97
N ILE A 492 -6.94 15.14 10.40
CA ILE A 492 -8.36 15.26 10.68
C ILE A 492 -8.74 14.06 11.53
N ARG A 493 -9.29 14.31 12.70
CA ARG A 493 -9.77 13.26 13.60
C ARG A 493 -11.27 13.45 13.82
N ASP A 494 -12.07 12.55 13.25
CA ASP A 494 -13.50 12.43 13.52
C ASP A 494 -13.67 11.62 14.80
N VAL A 495 -14.18 12.24 15.87
CA VAL A 495 -14.34 11.63 17.19
C VAL A 495 -15.81 11.42 17.48
N TYR A 496 -16.20 10.17 17.72
CA TYR A 496 -17.58 9.80 18.00
C TYR A 496 -17.93 10.03 19.47
N GLY A 497 -19.12 10.60 19.72
CA GLY A 497 -19.53 11.12 21.03
C GLY A 497 -19.17 12.60 21.22
N THR A 498 -19.70 13.22 22.26
CA THR A 498 -19.51 14.66 22.54
C THR A 498 -18.89 14.94 23.92
N ASP A 499 -18.65 13.90 24.72
CA ASP A 499 -18.20 14.01 26.12
C ASP A 499 -16.88 14.77 26.28
N MET A 500 -15.99 14.67 25.29
CA MET A 500 -14.65 15.27 25.32
C MET A 500 -14.53 16.54 24.47
N LEU A 501 -15.64 17.02 23.87
CA LEU A 501 -15.66 18.19 23.00
C LEU A 501 -15.21 19.47 23.73
N GLU A 502 -15.75 19.72 24.93
CA GLU A 502 -15.37 20.89 25.71
C GLU A 502 -13.88 20.89 26.07
N MET A 503 -13.30 19.70 26.31
CA MET A 503 -11.87 19.56 26.55
C MET A 503 -11.06 19.88 25.29
N ALA A 504 -11.49 19.38 24.12
CA ALA A 504 -10.86 19.71 22.85
C ALA A 504 -10.92 21.23 22.58
N LYS A 505 -12.08 21.88 22.80
CA LYS A 505 -12.26 23.33 22.66
C LYS A 505 -11.41 24.14 23.64
N MET A 506 -11.21 23.65 24.86
CA MET A 506 -10.31 24.29 25.82
C MET A 506 -8.85 24.12 25.42
N ARG A 507 -8.49 22.95 24.85
CA ARG A 507 -7.14 22.67 24.36
C ARG A 507 -6.74 23.54 23.17
N SER A 508 -7.65 23.84 22.24
CA SER A 508 -7.33 24.66 21.07
C SER A 508 -6.92 26.09 21.43
N LYS A 509 -7.27 26.56 22.63
CA LYS A 509 -6.86 27.87 23.18
C LYS A 509 -5.46 27.88 23.78
N VAL A 510 -4.80 26.73 23.87
CA VAL A 510 -3.48 26.58 24.48
C VAL A 510 -2.42 26.51 23.38
N ASP A 511 -1.66 27.58 23.23
CA ASP A 511 -0.49 27.62 22.35
C ASP A 511 0.79 27.35 23.15
N HIS A 512 1.55 26.34 22.73
CA HIS A 512 2.79 25.96 23.39
C HIS A 512 3.67 25.10 22.48
N ALA A 513 5.00 25.33 22.50
CA ALA A 513 5.95 24.66 21.61
C ALA A 513 5.93 23.11 21.69
N ASN A 514 5.55 22.55 22.85
CA ASN A 514 5.45 21.09 23.06
C ASN A 514 4.02 20.53 22.97
N LEU A 515 3.11 21.27 22.39
CA LEU A 515 1.71 20.90 22.22
C LEU A 515 1.38 20.97 20.73
N ALA A 516 0.75 19.92 20.18
CA ALA A 516 0.35 19.92 18.78
C ALA A 516 -0.67 21.03 18.51
N GLU A 517 -0.47 21.80 17.45
CA GLU A 517 -1.35 22.90 17.05
C GLU A 517 -2.72 22.36 16.61
N VAL A 518 -3.80 22.81 17.26
CA VAL A 518 -5.17 22.52 16.85
C VAL A 518 -5.64 23.66 15.96
N LEU A 519 -5.80 23.38 14.68
CA LEU A 519 -6.12 24.37 13.66
C LEU A 519 -7.63 24.64 13.58
N GLY A 520 -8.46 23.65 13.93
CA GLY A 520 -9.91 23.82 13.96
C GLY A 520 -10.62 22.70 14.70
N ILE A 521 -11.81 23.00 15.21
CA ILE A 521 -12.72 22.00 15.80
C ILE A 521 -14.11 22.20 15.20
N GLY A 522 -14.66 21.14 14.63
CA GLY A 522 -16.02 21.08 14.11
C GLY A 522 -16.94 20.30 15.02
N GLU A 523 -18.19 20.74 15.17
CA GLU A 523 -19.18 20.07 16.01
C GLU A 523 -20.32 19.51 15.14
N GLY A 524 -20.56 18.21 15.26
CA GLY A 524 -21.70 17.52 14.65
C GLY A 524 -22.75 17.12 15.70
N ARG A 525 -23.85 16.48 15.29
CA ARG A 525 -24.92 16.05 16.23
C ARG A 525 -24.47 15.03 17.27
N SER A 526 -23.56 14.14 16.89
CA SER A 526 -23.14 13.00 17.73
C SER A 526 -21.64 12.71 17.65
N ASN A 527 -20.87 13.62 17.06
CA ASN A 527 -19.45 13.53 16.85
C ASN A 527 -18.85 14.94 16.77
N TYR A 528 -17.54 15.05 16.83
CA TYR A 528 -16.83 16.29 16.55
C TYR A 528 -15.52 15.99 15.83
N ILE A 529 -15.11 16.93 14.98
CA ILE A 529 -13.92 16.81 14.16
C ILE A 529 -12.83 17.69 14.76
N ILE A 530 -11.64 17.15 14.98
CA ILE A 530 -10.46 17.92 15.34
C ILE A 530 -9.54 17.97 14.12
N ILE A 531 -9.16 19.17 13.70
CA ILE A 531 -8.15 19.40 12.66
C ILE A 531 -6.90 19.91 13.34
N ARG A 532 -5.77 19.25 13.11
CA ARG A 532 -4.47 19.62 13.67
C ARG A 532 -3.37 19.57 12.63
N GLU A 533 -2.22 20.14 12.96
CA GLU A 533 -1.02 20.00 12.14
C GLU A 533 -0.61 18.53 11.98
N TYR A 534 -0.07 18.20 10.80
CA TYR A 534 0.62 16.93 10.59
C TYR A 534 2.05 16.99 11.12
N LEU A 535 2.41 16.00 11.95
CA LEU A 535 3.71 15.93 12.63
C LEU A 535 4.56 14.83 12.02
N ALA A 536 5.43 15.23 11.08
CA ALA A 536 6.18 14.33 10.22
C ALA A 536 7.33 13.55 10.92
N GLY A 537 7.64 13.83 12.18
CA GLY A 537 8.74 13.19 12.92
C GLY A 537 8.40 11.85 13.58
N GLY A 538 7.20 11.33 13.37
CA GLY A 538 6.71 10.05 13.93
C GLY A 538 6.39 10.13 15.42
N SER A 539 6.03 8.98 16.03
CA SER A 539 5.69 8.92 17.45
C SER A 539 6.90 8.57 18.34
N LEU A 540 6.78 8.81 19.64
CA LEU A 540 7.71 8.29 20.62
C LEU A 540 7.57 6.77 20.75
N GLY A 541 6.39 6.21 20.51
CA GLY A 541 6.15 4.77 20.44
C GLY A 541 7.07 4.09 19.43
N ASP A 542 7.18 4.65 18.23
CA ASP A 542 8.08 4.16 17.18
C ASP A 542 9.56 4.22 17.59
N ARG A 543 9.93 5.16 18.45
CA ARG A 543 11.29 5.35 18.94
C ARG A 543 11.62 4.44 20.12
N ILE A 544 10.60 4.07 20.92
CA ILE A 544 10.70 3.09 22.00
C ILE A 544 10.40 1.71 21.40
N GLN A 545 11.28 1.22 20.53
CA GLN A 545 11.26 -0.17 20.06
C GLN A 545 12.14 -1.01 20.99
N HIS A 546 11.50 -1.83 21.83
CA HIS A 546 12.16 -2.73 22.77
C HIS A 546 13.01 -3.77 21.97
N PRO A 547 14.30 -3.98 22.26
CA PRO A 547 15.01 -3.67 23.51
C PRO A 547 15.87 -2.39 23.53
N ALA A 548 15.83 -1.52 22.52
CA ALA A 548 16.74 -0.38 22.44
C ALA A 548 16.40 0.72 23.48
N ARG A 549 17.24 0.85 24.52
CA ARG A 549 17.11 1.88 25.55
C ARG A 549 17.45 3.27 25.02
N ILE A 550 16.64 4.27 25.36
CA ILE A 550 16.96 5.69 25.16
C ILE A 550 17.94 6.15 26.24
N LYS A 551 19.03 6.82 25.82
CA LYS A 551 20.03 7.39 26.74
C LYS A 551 19.38 8.35 27.74
N GLU A 552 19.82 8.30 28.99
CA GLU A 552 19.25 9.04 30.12
C GLU A 552 19.16 10.55 29.86
N GLU A 553 20.22 11.15 29.30
CA GLU A 553 20.21 12.57 28.97
C GLU A 553 19.11 12.94 27.96
N GLN A 554 18.87 12.07 26.97
CA GLN A 554 17.84 12.28 25.97
C GLN A 554 16.45 12.02 26.57
N ALA A 555 16.30 10.98 27.38
CA ALA A 555 15.07 10.70 28.10
C ALA A 555 14.67 11.87 29.03
N ILE A 556 15.63 12.46 29.77
CA ILE A 556 15.40 13.65 30.60
C ILE A 556 14.93 14.84 29.75
N ARG A 557 15.55 15.09 28.58
CA ARG A 557 15.13 16.18 27.68
C ARG A 557 13.69 15.98 27.19
N LEU A 558 13.35 14.76 26.77
CA LEU A 558 12.00 14.42 26.33
C LEU A 558 10.99 14.56 27.48
N MET A 559 11.34 14.10 28.68
CA MET A 559 10.51 14.27 29.88
C MET A 559 10.25 15.73 30.22
N LYS A 560 11.28 16.59 30.15
CA LYS A 560 11.10 18.03 30.39
C LYS A 560 10.14 18.65 29.38
N ALA A 561 10.30 18.33 28.09
CA ALA A 561 9.41 18.81 27.03
C ALA A 561 7.95 18.37 27.26
N MET A 562 7.74 17.09 27.60
CA MET A 562 6.40 16.57 27.91
C MET A 562 5.78 17.26 29.13
N VAL A 563 6.53 17.37 30.22
CA VAL A 563 6.05 17.99 31.47
C VAL A 563 5.74 19.47 31.26
N GLN A 564 6.56 20.19 30.49
CA GLN A 564 6.32 21.59 30.17
C GLN A 564 5.01 21.77 29.39
N GLY A 565 4.75 20.94 28.37
CA GLY A 565 3.48 20.98 27.62
C GLY A 565 2.26 20.63 28.48
N LEU A 566 2.35 19.58 29.31
CA LEU A 566 1.26 19.19 30.22
C LEU A 566 1.01 20.22 31.32
N LYS A 567 2.06 20.87 31.83
CA LYS A 567 1.95 21.97 32.79
C LYS A 567 1.15 23.13 32.21
N GLU A 568 1.45 23.51 30.97
CA GLU A 568 0.74 24.59 30.27
C GLU A 568 -0.73 24.22 30.08
N ALA A 569 -1.02 23.03 29.55
CA ALA A 569 -2.39 22.54 29.38
C ALA A 569 -3.17 22.50 30.72
N ALA A 570 -2.53 22.07 31.79
CA ALA A 570 -3.13 22.02 33.13
C ALA A 570 -3.49 23.41 33.68
N GLY A 571 -2.77 24.47 33.28
CA GLY A 571 -3.13 25.85 33.58
C GLY A 571 -4.52 26.24 33.06
N TYR A 572 -4.95 25.61 31.97
CA TYR A 572 -6.28 25.76 31.36
C TYR A 572 -7.28 24.70 31.84
N LYS A 573 -6.95 23.94 32.89
CA LYS A 573 -7.71 22.80 33.40
C LYS A 573 -7.88 21.67 32.37
N VAL A 574 -7.02 21.62 31.36
CA VAL A 574 -6.98 20.55 30.37
C VAL A 574 -6.03 19.46 30.86
N HIS A 575 -6.54 18.25 30.99
CA HIS A 575 -5.74 17.03 31.19
C HIS A 575 -5.76 16.22 29.90
N HIS A 576 -4.83 15.28 29.75
CA HIS A 576 -4.79 14.41 28.58
C HIS A 576 -5.72 13.20 28.74
N GLY A 577 -5.70 12.56 29.91
CA GLY A 577 -6.60 11.45 30.28
C GLY A 577 -6.28 10.10 29.62
N HIS A 578 -5.35 10.07 28.66
CA HIS A 578 -4.93 8.86 27.95
C HIS A 578 -3.51 8.99 27.36
N LEU A 579 -2.62 9.64 28.11
CA LEU A 579 -1.24 9.88 27.66
C LEU A 579 -0.49 8.56 27.45
N HIS A 580 0.06 8.36 26.26
CA HIS A 580 0.90 7.20 25.92
C HIS A 580 1.89 7.54 24.79
N PRO A 581 2.93 6.73 24.54
CA PRO A 581 3.99 7.04 23.57
C PRO A 581 3.49 7.37 22.16
N GLU A 582 2.40 6.75 21.68
CA GLU A 582 1.87 7.07 20.34
C GLU A 582 1.30 8.50 20.21
N ASN A 583 0.89 9.13 21.31
CA ASN A 583 0.37 10.51 21.30
C ASN A 583 1.47 11.55 21.50
N ILE A 584 2.72 11.09 21.66
CA ILE A 584 3.90 11.95 21.75
C ILE A 584 4.55 11.97 20.38
N LEU A 585 4.24 12.99 19.60
CA LEU A 585 4.69 13.11 18.22
C LEU A 585 5.89 14.05 18.11
N PHE A 586 6.56 14.03 16.97
CA PHE A 586 7.67 14.94 16.69
C PHE A 586 7.42 15.73 15.41
N ASP A 587 7.83 16.99 15.36
CA ASP A 587 7.85 17.76 14.12
C ASP A 587 9.09 17.46 13.26
N ARG A 588 9.28 18.24 12.19
CA ARG A 588 10.36 18.07 11.19
C ARG A 588 11.75 18.29 11.80
N GLU A 589 11.84 19.14 12.82
CA GLU A 589 13.04 19.52 13.55
C GLU A 589 13.33 18.57 14.73
N GLY A 590 12.43 17.61 14.98
CA GLY A 590 12.53 16.66 16.08
C GLY A 590 12.13 17.26 17.43
N VAL A 591 11.38 18.37 17.43
CA VAL A 591 10.74 18.91 18.62
C VAL A 591 9.53 18.05 18.95
N LEU A 592 9.44 17.65 20.22
CA LEU A 592 8.34 16.86 20.74
C LEU A 592 7.08 17.71 20.86
N LYS A 593 5.95 17.18 20.39
CA LYS A 593 4.61 17.75 20.55
C LYS A 593 3.62 16.69 21.05
N ILE A 594 2.88 17.03 22.10
CA ILE A 594 1.82 16.16 22.65
C ILE A 594 0.55 16.41 21.84
N ALA A 595 0.01 15.34 21.26
CA ALA A 595 -1.17 15.35 20.41
C ALA A 595 -2.40 14.74 21.10
N ASP A 596 -3.55 14.86 20.43
CA ASP A 596 -4.76 14.08 20.71
C ASP A 596 -5.38 14.25 22.11
N PHE A 597 -5.27 15.45 22.68
CA PHE A 597 -6.09 15.85 23.83
C PHE A 597 -7.57 15.86 23.47
N GLY A 598 -8.42 15.53 24.45
CA GLY A 598 -9.86 15.54 24.22
C GLY A 598 -10.31 14.44 23.24
N VAL A 599 -9.60 13.32 23.18
CA VAL A 599 -10.01 12.10 22.46
C VAL A 599 -10.33 11.01 23.51
N PRO A 600 -11.42 10.25 23.37
CA PRO A 600 -11.75 9.18 24.32
C PRO A 600 -10.75 8.02 24.23
N PHE A 601 -10.47 7.39 25.37
CA PHE A 601 -9.58 6.23 25.43
C PHE A 601 -10.23 4.99 24.78
N SER A 602 -9.51 4.33 23.87
CA SER A 602 -10.01 3.17 23.13
C SER A 602 -10.17 1.87 23.93
N GLY A 603 -9.70 1.83 25.17
CA GLY A 603 -9.78 0.62 26.00
C GLY A 603 -8.82 -0.49 25.57
N GLU A 604 -7.96 -0.22 24.58
CA GLU A 604 -7.04 -1.18 23.97
C GLU A 604 -6.17 -1.87 25.02
N PRO A 605 -6.12 -3.22 25.04
CA PRO A 605 -5.38 -3.98 26.04
C PRO A 605 -3.91 -3.57 26.16
N LYS A 606 -3.26 -3.25 25.03
CA LYS A 606 -1.85 -2.81 25.00
C LYS A 606 -1.64 -1.47 25.70
N LEU A 607 -2.61 -0.55 25.61
CA LEU A 607 -2.49 0.80 26.17
C LEU A 607 -2.86 0.86 27.64
N ARG A 608 -3.67 -0.08 28.15
CA ARG A 608 -4.10 -0.13 29.57
C ARG A 608 -2.96 -0.02 30.59
N ARG A 609 -1.74 -0.37 30.21
CA ARG A 609 -0.55 -0.29 31.08
C ARG A 609 -0.15 1.14 31.45
N PHE A 610 -0.53 2.13 30.65
CA PHE A 610 -0.28 3.55 30.94
C PHE A 610 -1.35 4.17 31.84
N PHE A 611 -2.39 3.43 32.21
CA PHE A 611 -3.52 3.93 32.99
C PHE A 611 -3.48 3.39 34.41
N ASP A 612 -3.39 4.28 35.38
CA ASP A 612 -3.58 3.93 36.79
C ASP A 612 -5.04 3.54 37.04
N LYS A 613 -5.31 2.60 37.94
CA LYS A 613 -6.66 2.28 38.45
C LYS A 613 -6.96 2.90 39.81
N GLY A 614 -5.98 3.58 40.42
CA GLY A 614 -6.04 4.07 41.81
C GLY A 614 -6.74 5.41 42.00
N PRO A 615 -6.20 6.55 41.49
CA PRO A 615 -6.79 7.87 41.68
C PRO A 615 -8.08 8.08 40.87
N ARG A 616 -8.97 8.97 41.32
CA ARG A 616 -10.05 9.54 40.48
C ARG A 616 -9.67 10.90 39.87
N ASP A 617 -8.46 11.40 40.18
CA ASP A 617 -7.93 12.66 39.66
C ASP A 617 -7.34 12.44 38.25
N PRO A 618 -7.91 13.05 37.20
CA PRO A 618 -7.40 12.90 35.83
C PRO A 618 -5.95 13.37 35.66
N PHE A 619 -5.51 14.38 36.42
CA PHE A 619 -4.13 14.86 36.35
C PHE A 619 -3.16 13.88 37.03
N ALA A 620 -3.61 13.13 38.04
CA ALA A 620 -2.81 12.06 38.63
C ALA A 620 -2.61 10.89 37.66
N HIS A 621 -3.63 10.58 36.84
CA HIS A 621 -3.47 9.58 35.78
C HIS A 621 -2.39 10.00 34.78
N ASP A 622 -2.41 11.23 34.28
CA ASP A 622 -1.38 11.72 33.35
C ASP A 622 0.03 11.66 33.96
N ARG A 623 0.19 11.99 35.26
CA ARG A 623 1.45 11.85 36.00
C ARG A 623 1.90 10.39 36.09
N PHE A 624 0.99 9.45 36.33
CA PHE A 624 1.31 8.02 36.30
C PHE A 624 1.76 7.57 34.90
N SER A 625 1.05 8.01 33.85
CA SER A 625 1.40 7.73 32.46
C SER A 625 2.80 8.25 32.13
N LEU A 626 3.16 9.47 32.55
CA LEU A 626 4.51 10.03 32.43
C LEU A 626 5.56 9.13 33.08
N GLY A 627 5.31 8.61 34.29
CA GLY A 627 6.23 7.69 34.97
C GLY A 627 6.45 6.41 34.18
N THR A 628 5.38 5.90 33.59
CA THR A 628 5.39 4.69 32.75
C THR A 628 6.16 4.91 31.45
N ILE A 629 5.92 6.03 30.76
CA ILE A 629 6.68 6.42 29.56
C ILE A 629 8.17 6.59 29.90
N PHE A 630 8.49 7.27 31.00
CA PHE A 630 9.89 7.45 31.42
C PHE A 630 10.59 6.12 31.68
N PHE A 631 9.89 5.21 32.37
CA PHE A 631 10.38 3.85 32.59
C PHE A 631 10.62 3.11 31.27
N GLU A 632 9.66 3.09 30.34
CA GLU A 632 9.84 2.35 29.07
C GLU A 632 11.01 2.90 28.24
N MET A 633 11.22 4.22 28.23
CA MET A 633 12.37 4.85 27.57
C MET A 633 13.71 4.36 28.12
N ILE A 634 13.85 4.26 29.45
CA ILE A 634 15.13 3.96 30.10
C ILE A 634 15.31 2.47 30.45
N ALA A 635 14.24 1.69 30.51
CA ALA A 635 14.34 0.27 30.76
C ALA A 635 14.54 -0.51 29.46
N GLY A 636 14.13 0.05 28.32
CA GLY A 636 14.13 -0.67 27.05
C GLY A 636 13.17 -1.87 27.04
N ARG A 637 12.22 -1.94 27.99
CA ARG A 637 11.13 -2.92 28.00
C ARG A 637 9.79 -2.26 28.31
N GLN A 638 8.71 -3.02 28.15
CA GLN A 638 7.36 -2.59 28.50
C GLN A 638 7.09 -2.66 30.01
N TYR A 639 6.17 -1.80 30.46
CA TYR A 639 5.57 -1.91 31.79
C TYR A 639 4.51 -3.02 31.82
N PHE A 640 4.56 -3.92 32.81
CA PHE A 640 3.56 -4.99 32.93
C PHE A 640 2.56 -4.66 34.06
N PRO A 641 1.27 -4.38 33.77
CA PRO A 641 0.32 -3.85 34.75
C PRO A 641 -0.36 -4.94 35.61
N GLY A 642 0.34 -6.03 35.92
CA GLY A 642 -0.23 -7.22 36.57
C GLY A 642 0.52 -7.74 37.78
N GLN A 643 1.85 -7.84 37.72
CA GLN A 643 2.69 -8.59 38.69
C GLN A 643 2.93 -7.85 40.03
N GLY A 644 2.02 -6.95 40.43
CA GLY A 644 2.18 -6.03 41.56
C GLY A 644 3.25 -4.94 41.33
N PRO A 645 3.24 -3.86 42.14
CA PRO A 645 4.28 -2.82 42.11
C PRO A 645 5.70 -3.41 42.23
N ASP A 646 5.86 -4.59 42.84
CA ASP A 646 7.14 -5.21 43.11
C ASP A 646 7.95 -5.59 41.86
N GLU A 647 7.32 -6.06 40.76
CA GLU A 647 8.10 -6.57 39.62
C GLU A 647 8.72 -5.45 38.78
N ASN A 648 7.93 -4.44 38.41
CA ASN A 648 8.43 -3.26 37.69
C ASN A 648 9.41 -2.44 38.57
N ILE A 649 9.15 -2.33 39.88
CA ILE A 649 10.10 -1.67 40.79
C ILE A 649 11.39 -2.46 40.90
N ARG A 650 11.34 -3.79 41.08
CA ARG A 650 12.55 -4.61 41.12
C ARG A 650 13.37 -4.42 39.85
N HIS A 651 12.73 -4.41 38.68
CA HIS A 651 13.45 -4.14 37.44
C HIS A 651 14.06 -2.74 37.43
N LEU A 652 13.29 -1.69 37.76
CA LEU A 652 13.81 -0.32 37.90
C LEU A 652 15.03 -0.24 38.83
N GLU A 653 15.02 -0.98 39.94
CA GLU A 653 16.15 -1.03 40.87
C GLU A 653 17.36 -1.76 40.31
N THR A 654 17.17 -2.81 39.51
CA THR A 654 18.27 -3.58 38.90
C THR A 654 18.99 -2.86 37.75
N ILE A 655 18.34 -1.90 37.08
CA ILE A 655 18.92 -1.20 35.94
C ILE A 655 19.99 -0.22 36.45
N ASP A 656 21.17 -0.21 35.83
CA ASP A 656 22.17 0.82 36.08
C ASP A 656 21.76 2.11 35.36
N ILE A 657 21.46 3.17 36.13
CA ILE A 657 20.89 4.43 35.62
C ILE A 657 21.67 5.59 36.25
N ASP A 658 22.31 6.40 35.42
CA ASP A 658 22.99 7.64 35.83
C ASP A 658 22.32 8.85 35.14
N PRO A 659 21.82 9.84 35.89
CA PRO A 659 21.83 9.96 37.35
C PRO A 659 20.80 9.09 38.08
N PRO A 660 21.09 8.61 39.31
CA PRO A 660 20.19 7.75 40.09
C PRO A 660 18.89 8.47 40.48
N GLY A 661 18.87 9.81 40.47
CA GLY A 661 17.67 10.60 40.71
C GLY A 661 16.54 10.33 39.71
N ILE A 662 16.82 9.78 38.52
CA ILE A 662 15.77 9.34 37.57
C ILE A 662 14.85 8.29 38.22
N LYS A 663 15.41 7.33 38.97
CA LYS A 663 14.63 6.30 39.67
C LYS A 663 13.69 6.93 40.70
N VAL A 664 14.16 7.96 41.41
CA VAL A 664 13.37 8.69 42.41
C VAL A 664 12.16 9.36 41.75
N ILE A 665 12.37 10.04 40.62
CA ILE A 665 11.30 10.72 39.87
C ILE A 665 10.24 9.70 39.40
N ILE A 666 10.66 8.57 38.83
CA ILE A 666 9.72 7.52 38.38
C ILE A 666 8.89 6.97 39.54
N ARG A 667 9.49 6.71 40.69
CA ARG A 667 8.77 6.22 41.88
C ARG A 667 7.74 7.23 42.39
N LYS A 668 8.08 8.52 42.37
CA LYS A 668 7.15 9.61 42.71
C LYS A 668 5.99 9.71 41.70
N LEU A 669 6.27 9.60 40.40
CA LEU A 669 5.25 9.62 39.32
C LEU A 669 4.28 8.44 39.41
N TRP A 670 4.76 7.23 39.72
CA TRP A 670 3.90 6.06 39.95
C TRP A 670 3.18 6.07 41.29
N GLY A 671 3.36 7.09 42.15
CA GLY A 671 2.68 7.17 43.43
C GLY A 671 3.07 6.08 44.44
N ILE A 672 4.21 5.41 44.24
CA ILE A 672 4.70 4.31 45.09
C ILE A 672 5.47 4.84 46.31
N VAL A 673 5.53 6.16 46.44
CA VAL A 673 5.99 6.88 47.63
C VAL A 673 4.80 7.26 48.51
N PRO A 674 5.01 7.53 49.81
CA PRO A 674 3.98 8.08 50.69
C PRO A 674 3.28 9.29 50.05
N ALA A 675 1.99 9.47 50.33
CA ALA A 675 1.17 10.50 49.68
C ALA A 675 1.81 11.91 49.72
N GLU A 676 2.50 12.22 50.81
CA GLU A 676 3.17 13.50 51.07
C GLU A 676 4.42 13.74 50.20
N GLN A 677 4.94 12.68 49.56
CA GLN A 677 6.11 12.71 48.68
C GLN A 677 5.73 12.60 47.20
N ARG A 678 4.45 12.43 46.88
CA ARG A 678 3.95 12.34 45.50
C ARG A 678 3.93 13.73 44.89
N TYR A 679 4.08 13.80 43.56
CA TYR A 679 3.92 15.05 42.84
C TYR A 679 2.47 15.52 42.89
N SER A 680 2.25 16.72 43.44
CA SER A 680 0.93 17.39 43.43
C SER A 680 0.62 18.06 42.09
N ASP A 681 1.65 18.45 41.34
CA ASP A 681 1.54 19.19 40.09
C ASP A 681 2.75 18.95 39.18
N TYR A 682 2.67 19.45 37.94
CA TYR A 682 3.75 19.34 36.95
C TYR A 682 4.94 20.27 37.24
N ALA A 683 4.77 21.34 38.02
CA ALA A 683 5.87 22.26 38.33
C ALA A 683 6.91 21.58 39.22
N GLN A 684 6.48 20.76 40.19
CA GLN A 684 7.37 19.95 41.01
C GLN A 684 8.11 18.88 40.19
N VAL A 685 7.42 18.25 39.24
CA VAL A 685 8.05 17.26 38.33
C VAL A 685 9.16 17.93 37.53
N LEU A 686 8.88 19.11 36.95
CA LEU A 686 9.85 19.86 36.17
C LEU A 686 11.05 20.29 37.01
N TYR A 687 10.80 20.80 38.23
CA TYR A 687 11.86 21.18 39.16
C TYR A 687 12.80 20.00 39.47
N ASP A 688 12.26 18.82 39.79
CA ASP A 688 13.08 17.64 40.06
C ASP A 688 13.85 17.17 38.81
N LEU A 689 13.25 17.25 37.61
CA LEU A 689 13.92 16.95 36.33
C LEU A 689 15.06 17.93 36.00
N GLU A 690 14.94 19.20 36.41
CA GLU A 690 15.96 20.22 36.22
C GLU A 690 17.12 20.10 37.20
N ASN A 691 16.83 19.65 38.42
CA ASN A 691 17.77 19.58 39.52
C ASN A 691 18.22 18.15 39.84
N ILE A 692 18.17 17.23 38.87
CA ILE A 692 18.61 15.86 39.10
C ILE A 692 20.10 15.87 39.52
N PRO A 693 20.45 15.39 40.72
CA PRO A 693 21.83 15.38 41.17
C PRO A 693 22.66 14.50 40.24
N ARG A 694 23.63 15.08 39.53
CA ARG A 694 24.62 14.32 38.76
C ARG A 694 25.56 13.63 39.72
N ALA A 695 25.85 12.34 39.52
CA ALA A 695 26.89 11.67 40.30
C ALA A 695 28.22 12.43 40.13
N GLU A 696 28.88 12.76 41.24
CA GLU A 696 30.25 13.26 41.19
C GLU A 696 31.11 12.20 40.48
N ARG A 697 31.55 12.49 39.25
CA ARG A 697 32.55 11.67 38.57
C ARG A 697 33.78 11.58 39.46
N ASN A 698 33.92 10.48 40.17
CA ASN A 698 35.14 10.09 40.86
C ASN A 698 36.28 10.11 39.82
N ARG A 699 37.07 11.19 39.81
CA ARG A 699 38.41 11.23 39.21
C ARG A 699 39.33 10.29 40.01
N ARG A 700 39.09 8.98 39.94
CA ARG A 700 40.12 8.00 40.26
C ARG A 700 40.82 7.64 38.97
N ARG A 701 41.96 8.32 38.77
CA ARG A 701 43.04 7.97 37.85
C ARG A 701 43.13 6.45 37.69
N VAL A 702 42.75 5.95 36.50
CA VAL A 702 43.45 4.80 35.94
C VAL A 702 44.87 5.32 35.69
N LYS A 703 45.81 4.97 36.57
CA LYS A 703 47.23 5.03 36.23
C LYS A 703 47.37 4.23 34.93
N SER A 704 47.89 4.89 33.91
CA SER A 704 48.26 4.28 32.64
C SER A 704 49.11 3.04 32.91
N VAL A 705 48.63 1.90 32.42
CA VAL A 705 49.41 0.69 32.21
C VAL A 705 50.23 0.89 30.93
N PHE A 706 51.10 1.90 30.95
CA PHE A 706 52.14 2.17 29.97
C PHE A 706 53.28 2.79 30.76
N ASP A 707 54.03 1.93 31.43
CA ASP A 707 55.40 2.11 31.92
C ASP A 707 55.70 0.89 32.79
N LEU A 708 56.16 -0.19 32.18
CA LEU A 708 56.97 -1.26 32.78
C LEU A 708 57.33 -2.24 31.65
N GLU A 709 58.41 -1.94 30.95
CA GLU A 709 59.36 -2.92 30.41
C GLU A 709 60.61 -2.16 29.92
N GLN A 710 61.45 -1.75 30.88
CA GLN A 710 62.90 -1.73 30.66
C GLN A 710 63.47 -2.92 31.45
N PRO A 711 64.25 -3.82 30.83
CA PRO A 711 65.00 -4.81 31.56
C PRO A 711 66.25 -4.19 32.19
N ASP A 712 66.48 -4.56 33.45
CA ASP A 712 67.62 -4.15 34.28
C ASP A 712 68.99 -4.45 33.65
N ASP A 713 69.90 -3.54 34.00
CA ASP A 713 71.35 -3.58 33.84
C ASP A 713 72.00 -4.94 34.14
N ALA A 714 72.93 -5.34 33.26
CA ALA A 714 74.03 -6.22 33.63
C ALA A 714 75.29 -5.89 32.80
N SER A 715 76.08 -4.96 33.33
CA SER A 715 77.54 -5.05 33.47
C SER A 715 78.35 -5.82 32.39
N GLY A 716 79.30 -5.11 31.77
CA GLY A 716 80.66 -5.66 31.64
C GLY A 716 81.35 -5.57 30.28
N LYS A 717 82.27 -4.59 30.18
CA LYS A 717 83.64 -4.67 29.64
C LYS A 717 83.91 -5.12 28.17
N SER A 718 84.79 -4.31 27.55
CA SER A 718 85.72 -4.58 26.43
C SER A 718 85.07 -4.73 25.05
N ALA A 719 85.59 -4.16 23.95
CA ALA A 719 86.86 -3.51 23.66
C ALA A 719 86.65 -2.42 22.59
#